data_AF-A0A938CL61-F1
#
_entry.id   AF-A0A938CL61-F1
#
_cell.length_a   1.000
_cell.length_b   1.000
_cell.length_c   1.000
_cell.angle_alpha   90.00
_cell.angle_beta   90.00
_cell.angle_gamma   90.00
#
_symmetry.space_group_name_H-M   'P 1'
#
loop_
_entity.id
_entity.type
_entity.pdbx_description
1 polymer ?
#
loop_
_entity_poly.entity_id
_entity_poly.type
_entity_poly.pdbx_seq_one_letter_code
_entity_poly.pdbx_strand_id
1 'polypeptide(L)'
;MQTLVLSLLPLTVSWSQPQVFWASDPVGPDETVLVCGDGFGEAPEIELARVRGAELGVAWPNGAVEVEALQPSDQSVKFVVPPDWKLAPYVFRIAGPGGVSEPVALNRPTVYWVQGDAGSGASPGGWLRVFGRCLSLGPGAEVVLTPIEGGARPVRLPAKPATLWALTVELPQDLAPGEYRLTIVQRGGALGEGPRPVVIAPREAWSERVLNVRDLGAAGDGGMADGAVIREALEQVEAAGGGVVLLPRGRYRIDGTLRLPVNVVLRGESRELTSLFWPDTEEPHALIEGTHHFGLEDLTIHASNYTHCIAAEVGKPESGHTFLRRVRVRANLYRGHLDPKEVDARFRASLRLSTGGGDIVQFGGENVEVIDCDLYGSGRSISLLRARGSRITGNTLYHGRWGWYCFDGSDGLVFENNRLIGADLMSTGGSLNCYTSAASENVYYADNHLEKAHGWDREAMTTDAGYGAYFGTAAQVGADSLVLAEEPTWSNKPDWTGGGVFVLGGKGMGQVRRIAQYDGRTVTLDRPWDVRPNTNSPITITMYQGRYLFIDNDFEDVGIALQYYGTSVDHVAAGNRCTRGGGFYNSGRWYGHFQPSWYCQFLGNEILEGNCYRFGPNNATDAGVSYLGTWGLQAQGGTAPLALCSVHRRNRLHNNAELQFVGVNPEHPGLRDLVAEHNTVENAPRAGYIDSGCVGVLLRENTFRNVGQEIVTDQQIREAL
;
A
#
# COMPACT_ATOMS: atom_id res chain seq x y z
N MET A 1 -35.14 15.91 65.98
CA MET A 1 -34.84 14.57 65.44
C MET A 1 -35.57 14.40 64.11
N GLN A 2 -34.85 14.55 63.00
CA GLN A 2 -35.25 14.03 61.70
C GLN A 2 -33.98 13.43 61.08
N THR A 3 -33.95 12.10 61.01
CA THR A 3 -32.84 11.32 60.50
C THR A 3 -33.02 11.19 59.00
N LEU A 4 -32.11 11.79 58.22
CA LEU A 4 -32.04 11.57 56.76
C LEU A 4 -31.35 10.23 56.52
N VAL A 5 -32.06 9.30 55.87
CA VAL A 5 -31.49 8.02 55.39
C VAL A 5 -30.92 8.29 53.99
N LEU A 6 -29.59 8.28 53.88
CA LEU A 6 -28.90 8.23 52.58
C LEU A 6 -29.04 6.79 52.03
N SER A 7 -29.73 6.64 50.90
CA SER A 7 -29.71 5.41 50.11
C SER A 7 -28.46 5.41 49.21
N LEU A 8 -27.49 4.57 49.55
CA LEU A 8 -26.40 4.21 48.65
C LEU A 8 -26.97 3.27 47.56
N LEU A 9 -27.24 3.80 46.38
CA LEU A 9 -27.41 2.98 45.17
C LEU A 9 -26.05 2.37 44.82
N PRO A 10 -25.93 1.05 44.65
CA PRO A 10 -24.71 0.46 44.15
C PRO A 10 -24.48 0.96 42.71
N LEU A 11 -23.29 1.52 42.46
CA LEU A 11 -22.77 1.72 41.12
C LEU A 11 -22.64 0.33 40.48
N THR A 12 -23.66 -0.11 39.76
CA THR A 12 -23.54 -1.23 38.84
C THR A 12 -22.66 -0.76 37.70
N VAL A 13 -21.37 -1.12 37.75
CA VAL A 13 -20.48 -1.02 36.59
C VAL A 13 -21.05 -1.97 35.54
N SER A 14 -21.77 -1.41 34.56
CA SER A 14 -22.24 -2.16 33.41
C SER A 14 -21.06 -2.38 32.48
N TRP A 15 -20.47 -3.56 32.52
CA TRP A 15 -19.47 -3.99 31.56
C TRP A 15 -20.13 -4.13 30.18
N SER A 16 -19.55 -3.53 29.15
CA SER A 16 -19.97 -3.79 27.76
C SER A 16 -19.50 -5.17 27.32
N GLN A 17 -20.29 -5.84 26.48
CA GLN A 17 -19.91 -7.09 25.83
C GLN A 17 -18.54 -6.92 25.13
N PRO A 18 -17.60 -7.87 25.29
CA PRO A 18 -16.27 -7.79 24.68
C PRO A 18 -16.36 -7.54 23.16
N GLN A 19 -15.57 -6.58 22.66
CA GLN A 19 -15.51 -6.25 21.24
C GLN A 19 -14.11 -6.52 20.69
N VAL A 20 -14.04 -7.19 19.54
CA VAL A 20 -12.78 -7.41 18.82
C VAL A 20 -12.70 -6.43 17.67
N PHE A 21 -11.66 -5.60 17.65
CA PHE A 21 -11.39 -4.65 16.56
C PHE A 21 -10.55 -5.27 15.46
N TRP A 22 -9.62 -6.16 15.83
CA TRP A 22 -8.69 -6.78 14.91
C TRP A 22 -8.17 -8.11 15.44
N ALA A 23 -7.88 -9.05 14.55
CA ALA A 23 -7.17 -10.28 14.87
C ALA A 23 -6.19 -10.64 13.74
N SER A 24 -5.02 -11.17 14.10
CA SER A 24 -3.98 -11.51 13.15
C SER A 24 -4.33 -12.75 12.32
N ASP A 25 -4.35 -12.60 11.00
CA ASP A 25 -4.42 -13.69 10.04
C ASP A 25 -3.65 -13.32 8.75
N PRO A 26 -3.16 -14.29 7.96
CA PRO A 26 -3.31 -15.74 8.10
C PRO A 26 -2.52 -16.37 9.26
N VAL A 27 -3.08 -17.41 9.89
CA VAL A 27 -2.52 -18.16 11.02
C VAL A 27 -2.61 -19.67 10.81
N GLY A 28 -1.51 -20.40 11.01
CA GLY A 28 -1.41 -21.84 10.90
C GLY A 28 -1.57 -22.57 12.24
N PRO A 29 -1.55 -23.91 12.23
CA PRO A 29 -1.35 -24.71 13.45
C PRO A 29 -0.04 -24.30 14.14
N ASP A 30 -0.04 -24.29 15.47
CA ASP A 30 1.08 -23.84 16.31
C ASP A 30 1.49 -22.37 16.10
N GLU A 31 0.62 -21.55 15.51
CA GLU A 31 0.87 -20.12 15.38
C GLU A 31 -0.03 -19.33 16.32
N THR A 32 0.50 -18.22 16.81
CA THR A 32 -0.20 -17.34 17.74
C THR A 32 -1.16 -16.41 17.01
N VAL A 33 -2.39 -16.33 17.47
CA VAL A 33 -3.34 -15.27 17.12
C VAL A 33 -3.14 -14.12 18.09
N LEU A 34 -2.85 -12.92 17.58
CA LEU A 34 -2.90 -11.67 18.32
C LEU A 34 -4.25 -11.00 18.08
N VAL A 35 -4.97 -10.67 19.15
CA VAL A 35 -6.29 -10.03 19.10
C VAL A 35 -6.23 -8.67 19.79
N CYS A 36 -6.78 -7.65 19.15
CA CYS A 36 -6.98 -6.32 19.72
C CYS A 36 -8.46 -6.01 19.84
N GLY A 37 -8.87 -5.38 20.94
CA GLY A 37 -10.26 -5.10 21.25
C GLY A 37 -10.43 -4.26 22.50
N ASP A 38 -11.57 -4.41 23.17
CA ASP A 38 -11.92 -3.76 24.43
C ASP A 38 -12.92 -4.63 25.20
N GLY A 39 -12.86 -4.60 26.53
CA GLY A 39 -13.74 -5.36 27.42
C GLY A 39 -13.36 -6.83 27.60
N PHE A 40 -12.12 -7.22 27.30
CA PHE A 40 -11.65 -8.61 27.51
C PHE A 40 -11.46 -8.93 29.00
N GLY A 41 -11.15 -7.93 29.84
CA GLY A 41 -10.73 -8.13 31.23
C GLY A 41 -9.35 -8.76 31.39
N GLU A 42 -8.99 -9.06 32.64
CA GLU A 42 -7.66 -9.57 33.03
C GLU A 42 -7.49 -11.08 32.84
N ALA A 43 -8.60 -11.82 32.72
CA ALA A 43 -8.60 -13.28 32.59
C ALA A 43 -9.75 -13.75 31.67
N PRO A 44 -9.69 -13.42 30.37
CA PRO A 44 -10.70 -13.87 29.42
C PRO A 44 -10.64 -15.38 29.18
N GLU A 45 -11.79 -16.00 28.95
CA GLU A 45 -11.88 -17.37 28.42
C GLU A 45 -11.99 -17.31 26.89
N ILE A 46 -11.23 -18.13 26.18
CA ILE A 46 -11.18 -18.14 24.72
C ILE A 46 -11.60 -19.51 24.22
N GLU A 47 -12.66 -19.55 23.43
CA GLU A 47 -13.05 -20.76 22.71
C GLU A 47 -12.71 -20.61 21.23
N LEU A 48 -12.06 -21.64 20.69
CA LEU A 48 -11.63 -21.72 19.29
C LEU A 48 -12.25 -22.95 18.63
N ALA A 49 -12.77 -22.79 17.43
CA ALA A 49 -13.28 -23.89 16.63
C ALA A 49 -12.75 -23.83 15.19
N ARG A 50 -12.61 -25.00 14.58
CA ARG A 50 -12.35 -25.12 13.14
C ARG A 50 -13.66 -25.08 12.37
N VAL A 51 -13.73 -24.25 11.34
CA VAL A 51 -14.93 -24.10 10.50
C VAL A 51 -14.93 -25.14 9.38
N ARG A 52 -16.08 -25.80 9.16
CA ARG A 52 -16.33 -26.69 8.02
C ARG A 52 -17.59 -26.22 7.28
N GLY A 53 -17.46 -25.56 6.14
CA GLY A 53 -18.60 -25.08 5.34
C GLY A 53 -19.02 -23.63 5.62
N ALA A 54 -20.19 -23.24 5.10
CA ALA A 54 -20.76 -21.89 5.17
C ALA A 54 -21.36 -21.54 6.56
N GLU A 55 -20.73 -21.99 7.65
CA GLU A 55 -21.28 -21.99 9.01
C GLU A 55 -21.07 -20.67 9.78
N LEU A 56 -20.43 -19.66 9.18
CA LEU A 56 -20.25 -18.36 9.83
C LEU A 56 -21.56 -17.56 9.79
N GLY A 57 -22.41 -17.77 10.80
CA GLY A 57 -23.57 -16.92 11.06
C GLY A 57 -24.87 -17.57 11.53
N VAL A 58 -24.91 -18.89 11.81
CA VAL A 58 -26.18 -19.56 12.22
C VAL A 58 -26.10 -20.26 13.58
N ALA A 59 -24.95 -20.80 13.99
CA ALA A 59 -24.73 -21.38 15.31
C ALA A 59 -23.22 -21.45 15.65
N TRP A 60 -22.87 -21.38 16.94
CA TRP A 60 -21.50 -21.66 17.39
C TRP A 60 -21.13 -23.13 17.07
N PRO A 61 -19.95 -23.40 16.46
CA PRO A 61 -19.65 -24.76 16.00
C PRO A 61 -19.54 -25.78 17.14
N ASN A 62 -20.07 -26.99 16.91
CA ASN A 62 -19.84 -28.12 17.79
C ASN A 62 -18.35 -28.52 17.74
N GLY A 63 -17.74 -28.76 18.91
CA GLY A 63 -16.32 -29.16 18.99
C GLY A 63 -15.34 -27.99 19.08
N ALA A 64 -15.80 -26.82 19.53
CA ALA A 64 -14.92 -25.78 20.03
C ALA A 64 -14.07 -26.31 21.20
N VAL A 65 -12.82 -25.85 21.27
CA VAL A 65 -11.89 -26.14 22.37
C VAL A 65 -11.57 -24.84 23.08
N GLU A 66 -11.38 -24.93 24.38
CA GLU A 66 -10.81 -23.83 25.15
C GLU A 66 -9.31 -23.73 24.86
N VAL A 67 -8.82 -22.52 24.65
CA VAL A 67 -7.39 -22.24 24.43
C VAL A 67 -6.90 -21.24 25.48
N GLU A 68 -5.64 -21.39 25.87
CA GLU A 68 -5.02 -20.53 26.88
C GLU A 68 -4.92 -19.08 26.38
N ALA A 69 -5.40 -18.15 27.21
CA ALA A 69 -5.19 -16.73 27.03
C ALA A 69 -3.76 -16.35 27.45
N LEU A 70 -2.97 -15.90 26.48
CA LEU A 70 -1.59 -15.45 26.66
C LEU A 70 -1.54 -13.93 26.73
N GLN A 71 -0.83 -13.40 27.74
CA GLN A 71 -0.68 -11.96 27.99
C GLN A 71 -2.01 -11.18 27.91
N PRO A 72 -3.07 -11.64 28.61
CA PRO A 72 -4.36 -10.96 28.55
C PRO A 72 -4.25 -9.55 29.15
N SER A 73 -5.03 -8.67 28.55
CA SER A 73 -5.35 -7.34 29.05
C SER A 73 -6.74 -7.00 28.56
N ASP A 74 -7.33 -5.93 29.10
CA ASP A 74 -8.66 -5.51 28.67
C ASP A 74 -8.79 -5.20 27.17
N GLN A 75 -7.67 -4.95 26.49
CA GLN A 75 -7.63 -4.47 25.09
C GLN A 75 -6.80 -5.32 24.13
N SER A 76 -6.16 -6.38 24.64
CA SER A 76 -5.32 -7.27 23.85
C SER A 76 -5.23 -8.63 24.52
N VAL A 77 -5.32 -9.69 23.72
CA VAL A 77 -5.05 -11.05 24.16
C VAL A 77 -4.44 -11.86 23.03
N LYS A 78 -3.63 -12.85 23.37
CA LYS A 78 -3.00 -13.77 22.42
C LYS A 78 -3.43 -15.19 22.73
N PHE A 79 -3.46 -16.08 21.75
CA PHE A 79 -3.68 -17.52 21.97
C PHE A 79 -3.09 -18.33 20.82
N VAL A 80 -2.81 -19.62 21.04
CA VAL A 80 -2.16 -20.48 20.03
C VAL A 80 -3.19 -21.39 19.37
N VAL A 81 -3.14 -21.48 18.04
CA VAL A 81 -3.91 -22.50 17.31
C VAL A 81 -3.33 -23.88 17.61
N PRO A 82 -4.14 -24.89 18.01
CA PRO A 82 -3.61 -26.20 18.40
C PRO A 82 -2.69 -26.81 17.32
N PRO A 83 -1.52 -27.36 17.71
CA PRO A 83 -0.49 -27.82 16.77
C PRO A 83 -0.91 -29.04 15.94
N ASP A 84 -1.85 -29.85 16.45
CA ASP A 84 -2.39 -31.04 15.78
C ASP A 84 -3.50 -30.72 14.77
N TRP A 85 -3.94 -29.46 14.70
CA TRP A 85 -4.92 -29.01 13.73
C TRP A 85 -4.31 -28.88 12.33
N LYS A 86 -5.17 -28.70 11.33
CA LYS A 86 -4.74 -28.43 9.95
C LYS A 86 -5.10 -27.00 9.60
N LEU A 87 -4.27 -26.35 8.79
CA LEU A 87 -4.57 -25.05 8.19
C LEU A 87 -6.00 -25.07 7.61
N ALA A 88 -6.82 -24.18 8.11
CA ALA A 88 -8.22 -24.03 7.77
C ALA A 88 -8.71 -22.66 8.23
N PRO A 89 -9.91 -22.26 7.78
CA PRO A 89 -10.68 -21.23 8.47
C PRO A 89 -10.98 -21.66 9.91
N TYR A 90 -10.80 -20.73 10.84
CA TYR A 90 -11.14 -20.90 12.24
C TYR A 90 -12.14 -19.83 12.66
N VAL A 91 -12.79 -20.03 13.81
CA VAL A 91 -13.61 -19.02 14.46
C VAL A 91 -13.33 -19.06 15.95
N PHE A 92 -13.20 -17.89 16.57
CA PHE A 92 -13.02 -17.78 18.01
C PHE A 92 -14.05 -16.81 18.60
N ARG A 93 -14.26 -16.91 19.91
CA ARG A 93 -14.99 -15.93 20.71
C ARG A 93 -14.32 -15.76 22.06
N ILE A 94 -14.46 -14.57 22.64
CA ILE A 94 -13.84 -14.21 23.91
C ILE A 94 -14.95 -13.97 24.93
N ALA A 95 -14.93 -14.70 26.04
CA ALA A 95 -15.75 -14.39 27.21
C ALA A 95 -14.96 -13.51 28.18
N GLY A 96 -15.51 -12.34 28.48
CA GLY A 96 -14.97 -11.40 29.45
C GLY A 96 -16.03 -10.96 30.48
N PRO A 97 -15.74 -9.97 31.33
CA PRO A 97 -16.64 -9.53 32.40
C PRO A 97 -18.04 -9.08 31.93
N GLY A 98 -18.14 -8.57 30.70
CA GLY A 98 -19.39 -8.07 30.10
C GLY A 98 -20.17 -9.09 29.28
N GLY A 99 -19.73 -10.36 29.21
CA GLY A 99 -20.35 -11.41 28.41
C GLY A 99 -19.41 -12.00 27.37
N VAL A 100 -19.95 -12.49 26.25
CA VAL A 100 -19.21 -13.18 25.20
C VAL A 100 -19.19 -12.33 23.94
N SER A 101 -18.03 -12.16 23.28
CA SER A 101 -17.92 -11.44 22.01
C SER A 101 -18.76 -12.09 20.91
N GLU A 102 -19.04 -11.33 19.85
CA GLU A 102 -19.46 -11.94 18.59
C GLU A 102 -18.36 -12.91 18.08
N PRO A 103 -18.72 -14.00 17.37
CA PRO A 103 -17.75 -14.88 16.73
C PRO A 103 -16.87 -14.15 15.71
N VAL A 104 -15.55 -14.30 15.84
CA VAL A 104 -14.57 -13.70 14.93
C VAL A 104 -13.92 -14.78 14.08
N ALA A 105 -13.99 -14.62 12.76
CA ALA A 105 -13.39 -15.56 11.82
C ALA A 105 -11.89 -15.26 11.61
N LEU A 106 -11.10 -16.31 11.52
CA LEU A 106 -9.69 -16.28 11.14
C LEU A 106 -9.49 -17.08 9.85
N ASN A 107 -8.54 -16.67 9.01
CA ASN A 107 -8.26 -17.31 7.72
C ASN A 107 -9.46 -17.37 6.77
N ARG A 108 -10.43 -16.47 6.96
CA ARG A 108 -11.57 -16.30 6.06
C ARG A 108 -11.13 -15.37 4.93
N PRO A 109 -11.55 -15.61 3.66
CA PRO A 109 -11.20 -14.73 2.57
C PRO A 109 -11.72 -13.32 2.89
N THR A 110 -10.81 -12.37 2.98
CA THR A 110 -11.11 -10.96 3.24
C THR A 110 -10.74 -10.19 2.00
N VAL A 111 -11.74 -9.68 1.28
CA VAL A 111 -11.54 -8.92 0.05
C VAL A 111 -11.31 -7.46 0.40
N TYR A 112 -10.16 -6.92 0.02
CA TYR A 112 -9.86 -5.49 0.16
C TYR A 112 -10.41 -4.70 -1.02
N TRP A 113 -10.14 -5.16 -2.25
CA TRP A 113 -10.73 -4.59 -3.45
C TRP A 113 -10.76 -5.59 -4.61
N VAL A 114 -11.46 -5.20 -5.67
CA VAL A 114 -11.58 -5.93 -6.92
C VAL A 114 -11.21 -4.97 -8.06
N GLN A 115 -10.56 -5.49 -9.09
CA GLN A 115 -10.17 -4.76 -10.29
C GLN A 115 -10.38 -5.65 -11.51
N GLY A 116 -10.76 -5.08 -12.65
CA GLY A 116 -10.91 -5.82 -13.89
C GLY A 116 -10.17 -5.18 -15.06
N ASP A 117 -10.44 -5.68 -16.26
CA ASP A 117 -9.87 -5.20 -17.52
C ASP A 117 -10.33 -3.80 -17.92
N ALA A 118 -11.31 -3.24 -17.19
CA ALA A 118 -11.85 -1.89 -17.34
C ALA A 118 -11.68 -1.06 -16.06
N GLY A 119 -10.55 -1.23 -15.36
CA GLY A 119 -10.26 -0.51 -14.11
C GLY A 119 -11.02 -1.11 -12.94
N SER A 120 -11.92 -0.36 -12.32
CA SER A 120 -12.69 -0.86 -11.16
C SER A 120 -13.81 -1.86 -11.51
N GLY A 121 -14.18 -1.94 -12.79
CA GLY A 121 -15.12 -2.93 -13.35
C GLY A 121 -14.45 -3.85 -14.37
N ALA A 122 -15.26 -4.68 -15.02
CA ALA A 122 -14.80 -5.59 -16.07
C ALA A 122 -15.78 -5.68 -17.24
N SER A 123 -15.32 -6.22 -18.36
CA SER A 123 -16.14 -6.45 -19.54
C SER A 123 -16.54 -7.92 -19.72
N PRO A 124 -17.68 -8.22 -20.39
CA PRO A 124 -17.97 -9.59 -20.82
C PRO A 124 -16.82 -10.14 -21.67
N GLY A 125 -16.29 -11.32 -21.31
CA GLY A 125 -15.09 -11.89 -21.93
C GLY A 125 -13.75 -11.34 -21.41
N GLY A 126 -13.76 -10.35 -20.53
CA GLY A 126 -12.59 -9.81 -19.85
C GLY A 126 -12.19 -10.62 -18.62
N TRP A 127 -11.56 -9.97 -17.64
CA TRP A 127 -11.07 -10.62 -16.42
C TRP A 127 -11.39 -9.79 -15.17
N LEU A 128 -11.48 -10.47 -14.03
CA LEU A 128 -11.49 -9.87 -12.70
C LEU A 128 -10.33 -10.41 -11.87
N ARG A 129 -9.68 -9.53 -11.13
CA ARG A 129 -8.70 -9.85 -10.12
C ARG A 129 -9.16 -9.33 -8.77
N VAL A 130 -9.04 -10.17 -7.76
CA VAL A 130 -9.46 -9.89 -6.38
C VAL A 130 -8.23 -9.88 -5.51
N PHE A 131 -8.14 -8.88 -4.63
CA PHE A 131 -6.99 -8.66 -3.75
C PHE A 131 -7.43 -8.58 -2.30
N GLY A 132 -6.61 -9.10 -1.39
CA GLY A 132 -6.95 -9.12 0.02
C GLY A 132 -6.10 -10.10 0.82
N ARG A 133 -6.68 -10.67 1.88
CA ARG A 133 -6.03 -11.66 2.74
C ARG A 133 -6.78 -12.96 2.75
N CYS A 134 -6.03 -14.05 2.92
CA CYS A 134 -6.59 -15.40 3.07
C CYS A 134 -7.50 -15.80 1.90
N LEU A 135 -7.26 -15.28 0.69
CA LEU A 135 -8.13 -15.51 -0.46
C LEU A 135 -8.15 -16.98 -0.87
N SER A 136 -7.00 -17.66 -0.76
CA SER A 136 -6.84 -19.07 -1.06
C SER A 136 -5.83 -19.73 -0.12
N LEU A 137 -6.29 -20.52 0.86
CA LEU A 137 -5.43 -21.32 1.75
C LEU A 137 -4.85 -22.60 1.08
N GLY A 138 -5.25 -22.87 -0.15
CA GLY A 138 -4.84 -24.03 -0.94
C GLY A 138 -5.48 -23.98 -2.33
N PRO A 139 -5.34 -25.01 -3.17
CA PRO A 139 -5.92 -25.02 -4.50
C PRO A 139 -7.46 -25.09 -4.45
N GLY A 140 -8.11 -24.58 -5.50
CA GLY A 140 -9.56 -24.72 -5.71
C GLY A 140 -10.41 -23.58 -5.14
N ALA A 141 -9.86 -22.37 -5.02
CA ALA A 141 -10.68 -21.18 -4.81
C ALA A 141 -11.49 -20.84 -6.07
N GLU A 142 -12.72 -20.40 -5.86
CA GLU A 142 -13.65 -19.96 -6.90
C GLU A 142 -14.15 -18.55 -6.58
N VAL A 143 -14.48 -17.79 -7.61
CA VAL A 143 -15.29 -16.57 -7.50
C VAL A 143 -16.69 -16.88 -7.97
N VAL A 144 -17.68 -16.48 -7.17
CA VAL A 144 -19.10 -16.58 -7.51
C VAL A 144 -19.63 -15.17 -7.72
N LEU A 145 -20.08 -14.90 -8.93
CA LEU A 145 -20.76 -13.65 -9.30
C LEU A 145 -22.26 -13.88 -9.24
N THR A 146 -22.95 -13.20 -8.33
CA THR A 146 -24.41 -13.26 -8.19
C THR A 146 -25.02 -11.96 -8.69
N PRO A 147 -25.84 -11.96 -9.76
CA PRO A 147 -26.54 -10.77 -10.23
C PRO A 147 -27.35 -10.14 -9.10
N ILE A 148 -27.24 -8.81 -8.93
CA ILE A 148 -28.06 -8.07 -7.95
C ILE A 148 -29.50 -7.94 -8.45
N GLU A 149 -29.66 -7.76 -9.76
CA GLU A 149 -30.95 -7.61 -10.43
C GLU A 149 -31.20 -8.73 -11.45
N GLY A 150 -32.47 -8.96 -11.81
CA GLY A 150 -32.83 -9.79 -12.97
C GLY A 150 -32.95 -11.30 -12.76
N GLY A 151 -32.78 -11.83 -11.54
CA GLY A 151 -33.06 -13.24 -11.22
C GLY A 151 -32.20 -14.28 -11.97
N ALA A 152 -31.15 -13.84 -12.67
CA ALA A 152 -30.22 -14.72 -13.36
C ALA A 152 -29.41 -15.56 -12.35
N ARG A 153 -28.98 -16.75 -12.79
CA ARG A 153 -28.27 -17.70 -11.92
C ARG A 153 -26.86 -17.19 -11.60
N PRO A 154 -26.35 -17.43 -10.37
CA PRO A 154 -24.96 -17.15 -10.05
C PRO A 154 -24.00 -17.86 -11.00
N VAL A 155 -22.92 -17.18 -11.39
CA VAL A 155 -21.85 -17.71 -12.23
C VAL A 155 -20.68 -18.07 -11.35
N ARG A 156 -20.21 -19.33 -11.42
CA ARG A 156 -19.03 -19.81 -10.69
C ARG A 156 -17.82 -19.85 -11.61
N LEU A 157 -16.73 -19.22 -11.18
CA LEU A 157 -15.52 -19.04 -11.95
C LEU A 157 -14.32 -19.61 -11.19
N PRO A 158 -13.58 -20.58 -11.75
CA PRO A 158 -12.38 -21.10 -11.11
C PRO A 158 -11.28 -20.03 -11.12
N ALA A 159 -10.64 -19.82 -9.97
CA ALA A 159 -9.60 -18.81 -9.85
C ALA A 159 -8.21 -19.35 -10.19
N LYS A 160 -7.48 -18.66 -11.08
CA LYS A 160 -6.11 -18.99 -11.47
C LYS A 160 -5.35 -17.75 -12.00
N PRO A 161 -4.17 -17.39 -11.45
CA PRO A 161 -3.60 -17.92 -10.21
C PRO A 161 -4.49 -17.60 -9.01
N ALA A 162 -4.30 -18.34 -7.91
CA ALA A 162 -4.96 -18.09 -6.64
C ALA A 162 -3.95 -18.27 -5.50
N THR A 163 -3.67 -17.19 -4.78
CA THR A 163 -2.73 -17.15 -3.65
C THR A 163 -3.46 -16.70 -2.40
N LEU A 164 -2.73 -16.52 -1.29
CA LEU A 164 -3.29 -15.88 -0.09
C LEU A 164 -3.71 -14.43 -0.33
N TRP A 165 -3.12 -13.77 -1.33
CA TRP A 165 -3.14 -12.31 -1.47
C TRP A 165 -3.90 -11.82 -2.70
N ALA A 166 -3.88 -12.60 -3.77
CA ALA A 166 -4.53 -12.26 -5.03
C ALA A 166 -5.10 -13.50 -5.72
N LEU A 167 -6.21 -13.33 -6.43
CA LEU A 167 -6.75 -14.34 -7.33
C LEU A 167 -7.30 -13.70 -8.61
N THR A 168 -7.25 -14.42 -9.74
CA THR A 168 -7.76 -13.94 -11.03
C THR A 168 -8.80 -14.91 -11.59
N VAL A 169 -9.86 -14.39 -12.21
CA VAL A 169 -10.86 -15.15 -12.95
C VAL A 169 -11.12 -14.52 -14.32
N GLU A 170 -11.28 -15.37 -15.33
CA GLU A 170 -11.75 -14.97 -16.66
C GLU A 170 -13.28 -14.95 -16.67
N LEU A 171 -13.85 -13.96 -17.36
CA LEU A 171 -15.30 -13.80 -17.48
C LEU A 171 -15.82 -14.44 -18.77
N PRO A 172 -17.00 -15.09 -18.75
CA PRO A 172 -17.63 -15.58 -19.97
C PRO A 172 -17.94 -14.43 -20.95
N GLN A 173 -17.78 -14.66 -22.25
CA GLN A 173 -18.12 -13.67 -23.29
C GLN A 173 -19.61 -13.32 -23.31
N ASP A 174 -20.47 -14.26 -22.92
CA ASP A 174 -21.92 -14.11 -22.84
C ASP A 174 -22.41 -13.67 -21.46
N LEU A 175 -21.49 -13.28 -20.55
CA LEU A 175 -21.86 -12.73 -19.25
C LEU A 175 -22.67 -11.44 -19.45
N ALA A 176 -23.90 -11.43 -18.93
CA ALA A 176 -24.78 -10.29 -19.08
C ALA A 176 -24.21 -9.04 -18.38
N PRO A 177 -24.25 -7.85 -19.00
CA PRO A 177 -23.95 -6.61 -18.31
C PRO A 177 -24.86 -6.40 -17.09
N GLY A 178 -24.33 -5.81 -16.03
CA GLY A 178 -25.04 -5.53 -14.78
C GLY A 178 -24.14 -5.48 -13.56
N GLU A 179 -24.75 -5.28 -12.40
CA GLU A 179 -24.05 -5.32 -11.11
C GLU A 179 -24.12 -6.71 -10.48
N TYR A 180 -22.98 -7.17 -9.98
CA TYR A 180 -22.83 -8.49 -9.37
C TYR A 180 -22.27 -8.38 -7.96
N ARG A 181 -22.89 -9.10 -7.02
CA ARG A 181 -22.24 -9.41 -5.75
C ARG A 181 -21.16 -10.46 -5.99
N LEU A 182 -19.94 -10.16 -5.57
CA LEU A 182 -18.80 -11.08 -5.63
C LEU A 182 -18.67 -11.85 -4.31
N THR A 183 -18.55 -13.17 -4.39
CA THR A 183 -18.22 -14.03 -3.24
C THR A 183 -17.08 -14.97 -3.59
N ILE A 184 -16.04 -15.01 -2.77
CA ILE A 184 -14.97 -16.02 -2.85
C ILE A 184 -15.42 -17.27 -2.10
N VAL A 185 -15.30 -18.42 -2.75
CA VAL A 185 -15.48 -19.73 -2.12
C VAL A 185 -14.12 -20.41 -2.12
N GLN A 186 -13.56 -20.69 -0.94
CA GLN A 186 -12.31 -21.43 -0.81
C GLN A 186 -12.52 -22.90 -0.42
N ARG A 187 -11.44 -23.68 -0.45
CA ARG A 187 -11.43 -25.08 -0.02
C ARG A 187 -12.03 -25.22 1.39
N GLY A 188 -13.06 -26.06 1.53
CA GLY A 188 -13.79 -26.24 2.78
C GLY A 188 -15.06 -25.37 2.90
N GLY A 189 -15.42 -24.61 1.87
CA GLY A 189 -16.71 -23.91 1.75
C GLY A 189 -16.80 -22.57 2.49
N ALA A 190 -15.68 -22.05 3.01
CA ALA A 190 -15.66 -20.72 3.60
C ALA A 190 -15.87 -19.64 2.54
N LEU A 191 -16.63 -18.62 2.91
CA LEU A 191 -17.11 -17.56 2.02
C LEU A 191 -16.48 -16.22 2.40
N GLY A 192 -15.95 -15.47 1.45
CA GLY A 192 -15.61 -14.05 1.62
C GLY A 192 -16.42 -13.20 0.66
N GLU A 193 -16.99 -12.09 1.10
CA GLU A 193 -17.75 -11.19 0.22
C GLU A 193 -16.87 -10.02 -0.25
N GLY A 194 -17.08 -9.58 -1.49
CA GLY A 194 -16.47 -8.35 -2.00
C GLY A 194 -17.01 -7.12 -1.27
N PRO A 195 -16.19 -6.06 -1.09
CA PRO A 195 -16.55 -4.88 -0.33
C PRO A 195 -17.64 -4.02 -1.00
N ARG A 196 -17.83 -4.19 -2.32
CA ARG A 196 -18.86 -3.51 -3.12
C ARG A 196 -19.29 -4.39 -4.30
N PRO A 197 -20.47 -4.13 -4.90
CA PRO A 197 -20.83 -4.71 -6.18
C PRO A 197 -19.76 -4.47 -7.26
N VAL A 198 -19.56 -5.48 -8.11
CA VAL A 198 -18.71 -5.37 -9.31
C VAL A 198 -19.60 -5.03 -10.49
N VAL A 199 -19.21 -4.01 -11.25
CA VAL A 199 -19.90 -3.60 -12.47
C VAL A 199 -19.32 -4.37 -13.65
N ILE A 200 -20.18 -5.11 -14.37
CA ILE A 200 -19.86 -5.73 -15.65
C ILE A 200 -20.53 -4.90 -16.74
N ALA A 201 -19.74 -4.30 -17.63
CA ALA A 201 -20.23 -3.47 -18.72
C ALA A 201 -19.41 -3.69 -19.99
N PRO A 202 -19.99 -3.54 -21.19
CA PRO A 202 -19.21 -3.52 -22.43
C PRO A 202 -18.06 -2.51 -22.31
N ARG A 203 -16.88 -2.90 -22.79
CA ARG A 203 -15.73 -2.00 -22.81
C ARG A 203 -16.08 -0.72 -23.56
N GLU A 204 -15.62 0.42 -23.04
CA GLU A 204 -15.75 1.68 -23.74
C GLU A 204 -15.12 1.57 -25.15
N ALA A 205 -15.93 1.83 -26.17
CA ALA A 205 -15.49 1.71 -27.56
C ALA A 205 -14.83 3.02 -27.99
N TRP A 206 -13.51 3.00 -28.16
CA TRP A 206 -12.80 4.05 -28.87
C TRP A 206 -12.89 3.80 -30.37
N SER A 207 -12.93 4.88 -31.16
CA SER A 207 -12.92 4.79 -32.62
C SER A 207 -11.72 3.97 -33.10
N GLU A 208 -11.96 2.97 -33.95
CA GLU A 208 -10.88 2.18 -34.58
C GLU A 208 -10.35 2.84 -35.86
N ARG A 209 -10.81 4.06 -36.18
CA ARG A 209 -10.32 4.81 -37.34
C ARG A 209 -8.81 4.97 -37.26
N VAL A 210 -8.11 4.62 -38.34
CA VAL A 210 -6.67 4.80 -38.43
C VAL A 210 -6.35 5.89 -39.45
N LEU A 211 -5.55 6.87 -39.05
CA LEU A 211 -4.94 7.85 -39.94
C LEU A 211 -3.43 7.67 -39.93
N ASN A 212 -2.86 7.32 -41.08
CA ASN A 212 -1.43 7.14 -41.23
C ASN A 212 -0.76 8.48 -41.56
N VAL A 213 0.22 8.90 -40.76
CA VAL A 213 0.91 10.19 -40.95
C VAL A 213 1.66 10.28 -42.29
N ARG A 214 1.99 9.14 -42.92
CA ARG A 214 2.60 9.09 -44.26
C ARG A 214 1.66 9.59 -45.35
N ASP A 215 0.36 9.38 -45.19
CA ASP A 215 -0.65 9.82 -46.16
C ASP A 215 -0.80 11.34 -46.15
N LEU A 216 -0.40 11.99 -45.05
CA LEU A 216 -0.32 13.45 -44.90
C LEU A 216 1.08 14.02 -45.21
N GLY A 217 2.01 13.17 -45.67
CA GLY A 217 3.33 13.61 -46.13
C GLY A 217 4.46 13.57 -45.09
N ALA A 218 4.29 12.89 -43.95
CA ALA A 218 5.40 12.72 -43.00
C ALA A 218 6.55 11.92 -43.64
N ALA A 219 7.76 12.48 -43.58
CA ALA A 219 8.97 11.96 -44.22
C ALA A 219 9.61 10.83 -43.41
N GLY A 220 9.51 10.86 -42.07
CA GLY A 220 9.96 9.79 -41.18
C GLY A 220 11.38 9.28 -41.46
N ASP A 221 12.26 10.15 -41.98
CA ASP A 221 13.63 9.84 -42.37
C ASP A 221 14.66 10.29 -41.32
N GLY A 222 14.22 11.10 -40.34
CA GLY A 222 14.99 11.67 -39.25
C GLY A 222 15.62 13.03 -39.57
N GLY A 223 15.44 13.54 -40.80
CA GLY A 223 15.96 14.81 -41.27
C GLY A 223 14.95 15.94 -41.14
N MET A 224 13.87 15.88 -41.94
CA MET A 224 12.81 16.90 -41.91
C MET A 224 11.96 16.80 -40.65
N ALA A 225 11.50 17.95 -40.13
CA ALA A 225 10.62 17.99 -38.97
C ALA A 225 9.20 17.52 -39.38
N ASP A 226 8.78 16.36 -38.85
CA ASP A 226 7.47 15.74 -39.09
C ASP A 226 6.40 16.24 -38.12
N GLY A 227 6.79 16.99 -37.08
CA GLY A 227 5.88 17.40 -35.99
C GLY A 227 4.64 18.17 -36.45
N ALA A 228 4.73 18.98 -37.52
CA ALA A 228 3.57 19.71 -38.05
C ALA A 228 2.53 18.76 -38.67
N VAL A 229 2.99 17.78 -39.46
CA VAL A 229 2.13 16.76 -40.09
C VAL A 229 1.50 15.85 -39.04
N ILE A 230 2.24 15.50 -37.99
CA ILE A 230 1.70 14.71 -36.87
C ILE A 230 0.63 15.48 -36.12
N ARG A 231 0.81 16.79 -35.87
CA ARG A 231 -0.22 17.64 -35.25
C ARG A 231 -1.46 17.74 -36.11
N GLU A 232 -1.32 17.91 -37.41
CA GLU A 232 -2.45 17.88 -38.35
C GLU A 232 -3.20 16.54 -38.30
N ALA A 233 -2.47 15.42 -38.22
CA ALA A 233 -3.08 14.10 -38.09
C ALA A 233 -3.91 13.98 -36.79
N LEU A 234 -3.37 14.48 -35.67
CA LEU A 234 -4.05 14.49 -34.38
C LEU A 234 -5.34 15.33 -34.43
N GLU A 235 -5.28 16.53 -35.02
CA GLU A 235 -6.45 17.41 -35.21
C GLU A 235 -7.52 16.76 -36.09
N GLN A 236 -7.14 16.10 -37.18
CA GLN A 236 -8.09 15.40 -38.06
C GLN A 236 -8.78 14.21 -37.38
N VAL A 237 -8.04 13.47 -36.56
CA VAL A 237 -8.59 12.34 -35.78
C VAL A 237 -9.49 12.85 -34.66
N GLU A 238 -9.10 13.92 -33.97
CA GLU A 238 -9.93 14.58 -32.96
C GLU A 238 -11.25 15.07 -33.56
N ALA A 239 -11.21 15.79 -34.68
CA ALA A 239 -12.39 16.26 -35.39
C ALA A 239 -13.31 15.13 -35.86
N ALA A 240 -12.78 13.90 -35.99
CA ALA A 240 -13.53 12.69 -36.31
C ALA A 240 -14.08 11.95 -35.08
N GLY A 241 -13.90 12.49 -33.86
CA GLY A 241 -14.36 11.89 -32.61
C GLY A 241 -13.38 10.91 -31.95
N GLY A 242 -12.11 10.93 -32.37
CA GLY A 242 -11.07 10.05 -31.86
C GLY A 242 -10.64 8.97 -32.85
N GLY A 243 -9.62 8.20 -32.47
CA GLY A 243 -9.03 7.18 -33.33
C GLY A 243 -7.55 6.96 -33.09
N VAL A 244 -6.90 6.31 -34.05
CA VAL A 244 -5.48 5.99 -34.04
C VAL A 244 -4.74 6.88 -35.04
N VAL A 245 -3.75 7.61 -34.56
CA VAL A 245 -2.71 8.20 -35.43
C VAL A 245 -1.57 7.20 -35.53
N LEU A 246 -1.41 6.60 -36.70
CA LEU A 246 -0.41 5.57 -36.97
C LEU A 246 0.88 6.20 -37.52
N LEU A 247 2.01 5.83 -36.90
CA LEU A 247 3.36 6.16 -37.32
C LEU A 247 4.06 4.86 -37.76
N PRO A 248 4.11 4.56 -39.08
CA PRO A 248 4.87 3.43 -39.61
C PRO A 248 6.35 3.49 -39.22
N ARG A 249 7.12 2.45 -39.54
CA ARG A 249 8.57 2.46 -39.36
C ARG A 249 9.20 3.76 -39.87
N GLY A 250 10.09 4.32 -39.07
CA GLY A 250 10.69 5.61 -39.40
C GLY A 250 11.22 6.35 -38.20
N ARG A 251 11.90 7.46 -38.51
CA ARG A 251 12.45 8.41 -37.55
C ARG A 251 11.75 9.74 -37.73
N TYR A 252 10.90 10.11 -36.78
CA TYR A 252 10.07 11.30 -36.86
C TYR A 252 10.65 12.38 -35.97
N ARG A 253 11.19 13.44 -36.58
CA ARG A 253 11.71 14.59 -35.81
C ARG A 253 10.57 15.50 -35.42
N ILE A 254 10.51 15.87 -34.14
CA ILE A 254 9.47 16.75 -33.59
C ILE A 254 10.15 17.91 -32.88
N ASP A 255 9.70 19.12 -33.21
CA ASP A 255 10.04 20.34 -32.48
C ASP A 255 8.78 20.82 -31.73
N GLY A 256 8.95 21.21 -30.45
CA GLY A 256 7.85 21.61 -29.56
C GLY A 256 7.06 20.44 -28.97
N THR A 257 5.98 20.74 -28.23
CA THR A 257 5.10 19.74 -27.60
C THR A 257 4.14 19.09 -28.61
N LEU A 258 3.86 17.80 -28.45
CA LEU A 258 2.70 17.14 -29.05
C LEU A 258 1.57 17.03 -28.02
N ARG A 259 0.40 17.57 -28.35
CA ARG A 259 -0.80 17.48 -27.51
C ARG A 259 -1.67 16.35 -28.05
N LEU A 260 -1.93 15.33 -27.23
CA LEU A 260 -2.80 14.22 -27.57
C LEU A 260 -4.25 14.53 -27.17
N PRO A 261 -5.18 14.52 -28.14
CA PRO A 261 -6.59 14.70 -27.86
C PRO A 261 -7.22 13.52 -27.11
N VAL A 262 -8.40 13.76 -26.55
CA VAL A 262 -9.25 12.74 -25.92
C VAL A 262 -9.66 11.68 -26.95
N ASN A 263 -9.67 10.42 -26.54
CA ASN A 263 -9.97 9.22 -27.34
C ASN A 263 -9.03 9.01 -28.53
N VAL A 264 -7.78 9.48 -28.41
CA VAL A 264 -6.75 9.31 -29.44
C VAL A 264 -5.61 8.42 -28.96
N VAL A 265 -5.18 7.50 -29.83
CA VAL A 265 -4.00 6.65 -29.63
C VAL A 265 -2.92 7.04 -30.63
N LEU A 266 -1.74 7.40 -30.12
CA LEU A 266 -0.53 7.54 -30.92
C LEU A 266 0.18 6.18 -31.00
N ARG A 267 0.12 5.53 -32.16
CA ARG A 267 0.58 4.14 -32.33
C ARG A 267 1.74 4.06 -33.33
N GLY A 268 2.83 3.42 -32.93
CA GLY A 268 3.90 3.04 -33.87
C GLY A 268 3.65 1.69 -34.55
N GLU A 269 4.47 1.35 -35.56
CA GLU A 269 4.44 0.02 -36.19
C GLU A 269 4.94 -1.06 -35.21
N SER A 270 6.00 -0.74 -34.46
CA SER A 270 6.52 -1.50 -33.32
C SER A 270 7.52 -0.64 -32.57
N ARG A 271 7.74 -0.98 -31.29
CA ARG A 271 8.69 -0.31 -30.42
C ARG A 271 10.07 -0.16 -31.05
N GLU A 272 10.54 -1.16 -31.79
CA GLU A 272 11.86 -1.20 -32.41
C GLU A 272 11.97 -0.47 -33.75
N LEU A 273 10.85 -0.19 -34.43
CA LEU A 273 10.84 0.33 -35.80
C LEU A 273 10.38 1.79 -35.90
N THR A 274 9.57 2.26 -34.95
CA THR A 274 9.04 3.63 -34.94
C THR A 274 9.73 4.44 -33.84
N SER A 275 10.36 5.55 -34.22
CA SER A 275 11.09 6.39 -33.29
C SER A 275 10.73 7.87 -33.45
N LEU A 276 10.36 8.51 -32.35
CA LEU A 276 10.13 9.94 -32.23
C LEU A 276 11.36 10.59 -31.60
N PHE A 277 11.82 11.69 -32.18
CA PHE A 277 13.05 12.37 -31.76
C PHE A 277 12.80 13.86 -31.50
N TRP A 278 13.08 14.27 -30.27
CA TRP A 278 13.21 15.68 -29.92
C TRP A 278 14.69 16.06 -29.88
N PRO A 279 15.11 17.09 -30.65
CA PRO A 279 16.47 17.60 -30.57
C PRO A 279 16.71 18.32 -29.24
N ASP A 280 17.98 18.59 -28.95
CA ASP A 280 18.35 19.45 -27.82
C ASP A 280 17.84 20.88 -28.04
N THR A 281 17.39 21.53 -26.96
CA THR A 281 16.82 22.88 -26.98
C THR A 281 17.28 23.65 -25.74
N GLU A 282 17.44 24.97 -25.85
CA GLU A 282 17.72 25.86 -24.71
C GLU A 282 16.46 26.16 -23.88
N GLU A 283 15.28 26.04 -24.49
CA GLU A 283 13.97 26.23 -23.85
C GLU A 283 13.26 24.88 -23.76
N PRO A 284 13.48 24.10 -22.68
CA PRO A 284 12.89 22.78 -22.53
C PRO A 284 11.39 22.87 -22.24
N HIS A 285 10.65 21.89 -22.77
CA HIS A 285 9.19 21.74 -22.61
C HIS A 285 8.81 20.28 -22.36
N ALA A 286 7.54 20.03 -22.06
CA ALA A 286 7.01 18.69 -21.97
C ALA A 286 6.82 18.12 -23.39
N LEU A 287 7.31 16.92 -23.66
CA LEU A 287 7.35 16.41 -25.04
C LEU A 287 5.97 16.01 -25.55
N ILE A 288 5.23 15.24 -24.73
CA ILE A 288 3.88 14.80 -25.02
C ILE A 288 2.98 15.16 -23.83
N GLU A 289 1.87 15.84 -24.12
CA GLU A 289 0.87 16.24 -23.14
C GLU A 289 -0.52 15.76 -23.55
N GLY A 290 -1.38 15.45 -22.59
CA GLY A 290 -2.81 15.19 -22.80
C GLY A 290 -3.62 15.46 -21.54
N THR A 291 -4.96 15.39 -21.61
CA THR A 291 -5.83 15.58 -20.44
C THR A 291 -6.19 14.23 -19.82
N HIS A 292 -7.01 13.45 -20.52
CA HIS A 292 -7.52 12.14 -20.13
C HIS A 292 -7.83 11.30 -21.39
N HIS A 293 -8.07 10.00 -21.21
CA HIS A 293 -8.50 9.08 -22.29
C HIS A 293 -7.61 9.14 -23.55
N PHE A 294 -6.29 9.01 -23.38
CA PHE A 294 -5.37 8.94 -24.52
C PHE A 294 -4.35 7.82 -24.34
N GLY A 295 -3.78 7.34 -25.43
CA GLY A 295 -2.87 6.20 -25.41
C GLY A 295 -1.62 6.41 -26.24
N LEU A 296 -0.51 5.81 -25.81
CA LEU A 296 0.67 5.61 -26.65
C LEU A 296 1.02 4.12 -26.66
N GLU A 297 1.36 3.60 -27.83
CA GLU A 297 1.86 2.23 -27.92
C GLU A 297 2.82 2.00 -29.07
N ASP A 298 3.66 0.98 -28.92
CA ASP A 298 4.49 0.41 -29.98
C ASP A 298 5.46 1.42 -30.62
N LEU A 299 6.09 2.28 -29.81
CA LEU A 299 7.04 3.30 -30.30
C LEU A 299 8.19 3.54 -29.32
N THR A 300 9.26 4.17 -29.83
CA THR A 300 10.38 4.68 -29.03
C THR A 300 10.42 6.21 -29.04
N ILE A 301 10.71 6.82 -27.89
CA ILE A 301 10.96 8.26 -27.74
C ILE A 301 12.42 8.51 -27.39
N HIS A 302 13.07 9.40 -28.12
CA HIS A 302 14.41 9.91 -27.83
C HIS A 302 14.34 11.42 -27.59
N ALA A 303 15.00 11.88 -26.54
CA ALA A 303 15.05 13.30 -26.23
C ALA A 303 16.34 13.72 -25.52
N SER A 304 16.72 14.97 -25.76
CA SER A 304 17.67 15.76 -24.98
C SER A 304 16.92 16.94 -24.37
N ASN A 305 17.44 17.50 -23.27
CA ASN A 305 16.89 18.64 -22.50
C ASN A 305 15.37 18.88 -22.58
N TYR A 306 14.63 18.35 -21.61
CA TYR A 306 13.15 18.37 -21.57
C TYR A 306 12.66 18.62 -20.15
N THR A 307 11.39 19.01 -19.97
CA THR A 307 10.79 19.14 -18.64
C THR A 307 10.08 17.86 -18.20
N HIS A 308 9.12 17.36 -18.98
CA HIS A 308 8.48 16.04 -18.78
C HIS A 308 8.49 15.27 -20.10
N CYS A 309 8.58 13.95 -20.06
CA CYS A 309 8.51 13.16 -21.29
C CYS A 309 7.05 12.97 -21.72
N ILE A 310 6.22 12.37 -20.86
CA ILE A 310 4.80 12.13 -21.11
C ILE A 310 4.01 12.58 -19.86
N ALA A 311 3.15 13.58 -20.03
CA ALA A 311 2.36 14.14 -18.93
C ALA A 311 0.87 14.17 -19.26
N ALA A 312 0.03 13.75 -18.32
CA ALA A 312 -1.40 13.96 -18.34
C ALA A 312 -1.79 15.06 -17.35
N GLU A 313 -2.95 15.70 -17.55
CA GLU A 313 -3.56 16.52 -16.52
C GLU A 313 -3.99 15.64 -15.32
N VAL A 314 -3.57 16.02 -14.12
CA VAL A 314 -3.79 15.23 -12.90
C VAL A 314 -4.57 16.01 -11.84
N GLY A 315 -5.26 15.29 -10.94
CA GLY A 315 -5.98 15.87 -9.81
C GLY A 315 -7.34 16.47 -10.16
N LYS A 316 -7.84 16.27 -11.39
CA LYS A 316 -9.20 16.61 -11.81
C LYS A 316 -10.13 15.38 -11.68
N PRO A 317 -11.45 15.56 -11.52
CA PRO A 317 -12.42 14.46 -11.50
C PRO A 317 -12.34 13.54 -12.74
N GLU A 318 -12.05 14.11 -13.90
CA GLU A 318 -11.96 13.43 -15.20
C GLU A 318 -10.58 12.86 -15.53
N SER A 319 -9.56 13.11 -14.69
CA SER A 319 -8.21 12.58 -14.91
C SER A 319 -8.23 11.06 -15.04
N GLY A 320 -7.43 10.52 -15.95
CA GLY A 320 -7.23 9.08 -16.11
C GLY A 320 -7.59 8.53 -17.49
N HIS A 321 -7.83 7.22 -17.54
CA HIS A 321 -8.04 6.40 -18.73
C HIS A 321 -6.89 6.53 -19.74
N THR A 322 -5.68 6.79 -19.23
CA THR A 322 -4.46 6.93 -20.03
C THR A 322 -3.67 5.64 -20.02
N PHE A 323 -3.05 5.30 -21.16
CA PHE A 323 -2.22 4.12 -21.23
C PHE A 323 -0.91 4.30 -22.00
N LEU A 324 0.12 3.60 -21.53
CA LEU A 324 1.36 3.33 -22.25
C LEU A 324 1.53 1.82 -22.38
N ARG A 325 1.70 1.32 -23.61
CA ARG A 325 1.88 -0.11 -23.86
C ARG A 325 3.05 -0.34 -24.81
N ARG A 326 4.05 -1.10 -24.36
CA ARG A 326 5.24 -1.43 -25.18
C ARG A 326 5.94 -0.16 -25.70
N VAL A 327 6.03 0.87 -24.86
CA VAL A 327 6.72 2.13 -25.17
C VAL A 327 8.14 2.09 -24.62
N ARG A 328 9.13 2.54 -25.41
CA ARG A 328 10.50 2.76 -24.93
C ARG A 328 10.81 4.25 -24.85
N VAL A 329 11.43 4.69 -23.76
CA VAL A 329 11.92 6.06 -23.61
C VAL A 329 13.43 6.06 -23.38
N ARG A 330 14.14 6.92 -24.10
CA ARG A 330 15.58 7.20 -23.97
C ARG A 330 15.79 8.70 -23.91
N ALA A 331 15.39 9.30 -22.80
CA ALA A 331 15.43 10.74 -22.57
C ALA A 331 16.56 11.08 -21.59
N ASN A 332 17.55 11.87 -22.02
CA ASN A 332 18.66 12.27 -21.16
C ASN A 332 18.96 13.76 -21.33
N LEU A 333 18.68 14.57 -20.30
CA LEU A 333 18.96 16.01 -20.25
C LEU A 333 20.45 16.33 -20.48
N TYR A 334 21.35 15.39 -20.17
CA TYR A 334 22.80 15.56 -20.26
C TYR A 334 23.43 14.95 -21.52
N ARG A 335 22.60 14.57 -22.50
CA ARG A 335 23.10 13.98 -23.74
C ARG A 335 23.93 15.00 -24.53
N GLY A 336 25.14 14.61 -24.94
CA GLY A 336 26.06 15.43 -25.72
C GLY A 336 27.40 15.61 -25.02
N HIS A 337 28.08 16.70 -25.33
CA HIS A 337 29.40 17.06 -24.79
C HIS A 337 29.31 18.31 -23.90
N LEU A 338 28.40 18.29 -22.92
CA LEU A 338 28.25 19.39 -21.98
C LEU A 338 29.48 19.49 -21.07
N ASP A 339 29.96 20.70 -20.83
CA ASP A 339 30.97 20.94 -19.81
C ASP A 339 30.36 20.87 -18.38
N PRO A 340 31.19 20.76 -17.32
CA PRO A 340 30.68 20.64 -15.96
C PRO A 340 29.76 21.79 -15.50
N LYS A 341 29.95 23.02 -15.98
CA LYS A 341 29.09 24.17 -15.64
C LYS A 341 27.74 24.07 -16.32
N GLU A 342 27.71 23.62 -17.57
CA GLU A 342 26.47 23.38 -18.32
C GLU A 342 25.64 22.24 -17.69
N VAL A 343 26.31 21.17 -17.26
CA VAL A 343 25.67 20.06 -16.52
C VAL A 343 25.04 20.56 -15.21
N ASP A 344 25.77 21.35 -14.41
CA ASP A 344 25.27 21.93 -13.17
C ASP A 344 24.10 22.89 -13.43
N ALA A 345 24.19 23.74 -14.46
CA ALA A 345 23.12 24.65 -14.84
C ALA A 345 21.82 23.90 -15.21
N ARG A 346 21.91 22.88 -16.09
CA ARG A 346 20.75 22.05 -16.47
C ARG A 346 20.16 21.33 -15.26
N PHE A 347 21.02 20.76 -14.41
CA PHE A 347 20.56 20.10 -13.20
C PHE A 347 19.79 21.05 -12.28
N ARG A 348 20.36 22.21 -11.92
CA ARG A 348 19.68 23.21 -11.07
C ARG A 348 18.38 23.73 -11.68
N ALA A 349 18.32 23.89 -13.00
CA ALA A 349 17.10 24.27 -13.69
C ALA A 349 16.02 23.18 -13.54
N SER A 350 16.38 21.91 -13.72
CA SER A 350 15.46 20.78 -13.62
C SER A 350 14.87 20.61 -12.20
N LEU A 351 15.63 20.94 -11.14
CA LEU A 351 15.18 20.83 -9.74
C LEU A 351 13.97 21.70 -9.39
N ARG A 352 13.55 22.60 -10.28
CA ARG A 352 12.30 23.39 -10.12
C ARG A 352 11.04 22.58 -10.41
N LEU A 353 11.15 21.43 -11.07
CA LEU A 353 10.03 20.57 -11.43
C LEU A 353 9.70 19.58 -10.31
N SER A 354 10.69 18.79 -9.91
CA SER A 354 10.63 17.90 -8.76
C SER A 354 12.04 17.65 -8.22
N THR A 355 12.13 17.01 -7.06
CA THR A 355 13.40 16.47 -6.56
C THR A 355 13.95 15.44 -7.55
N GLY A 356 15.03 15.81 -8.25
CA GLY A 356 15.64 15.02 -9.32
C GLY A 356 15.23 15.39 -10.75
N GLY A 357 14.41 16.41 -10.95
CA GLY A 357 14.09 16.93 -12.28
C GLY A 357 12.75 16.50 -12.81
N GLY A 358 12.68 16.29 -14.12
CA GLY A 358 11.46 15.94 -14.85
C GLY A 358 10.95 14.52 -14.64
N ASP A 359 9.66 14.32 -14.89
CA ASP A 359 9.03 12.99 -14.91
C ASP A 359 9.10 12.39 -16.32
N ILE A 360 9.44 11.11 -16.43
CA ILE A 360 9.21 10.37 -17.67
C ILE A 360 7.72 10.12 -17.89
N VAL A 361 7.01 9.70 -16.84
CA VAL A 361 5.56 9.56 -16.86
C VAL A 361 4.96 10.30 -15.67
N GLN A 362 4.05 11.25 -15.95
CA GLN A 362 3.25 11.92 -14.94
C GLN A 362 1.77 11.69 -15.23
N PHE A 363 1.14 10.77 -14.51
CA PHE A 363 -0.26 10.38 -14.70
C PHE A 363 -1.04 10.41 -13.38
N GLY A 364 -2.35 10.23 -13.47
CA GLY A 364 -3.24 10.23 -12.31
C GLY A 364 -4.69 9.96 -12.68
N GLY A 365 -5.52 9.73 -11.66
CA GLY A 365 -6.95 9.46 -11.83
C GLY A 365 -7.28 8.01 -12.18
N GLU A 366 -8.41 7.77 -12.85
CA GLU A 366 -8.96 6.42 -13.05
C GLU A 366 -8.20 5.61 -14.11
N ASN A 367 -8.15 4.29 -13.94
CA ASN A 367 -7.72 3.30 -14.94
C ASN A 367 -6.46 3.69 -15.74
N VAL A 368 -5.39 4.12 -15.05
CA VAL A 368 -4.09 4.36 -15.68
C VAL A 368 -3.38 3.03 -15.92
N GLU A 369 -2.82 2.85 -17.11
CA GLU A 369 -2.05 1.66 -17.47
C GLU A 369 -0.63 2.03 -17.96
N VAL A 370 0.40 1.40 -17.40
CA VAL A 370 1.76 1.44 -17.94
C VAL A 370 2.27 0.01 -17.99
N ILE A 371 2.32 -0.56 -19.20
CA ILE A 371 2.49 -2.00 -19.41
C ILE A 371 3.62 -2.26 -20.40
N ASP A 372 4.53 -3.17 -20.03
CA ASP A 372 5.65 -3.64 -20.87
C ASP A 372 6.54 -2.51 -21.41
N CYS A 373 6.68 -1.42 -20.64
CA CYS A 373 7.46 -0.26 -21.02
C CYS A 373 8.91 -0.32 -20.53
N ASP A 374 9.78 0.41 -21.22
CA ASP A 374 11.22 0.51 -20.93
C ASP A 374 11.59 1.99 -20.84
N LEU A 375 11.59 2.53 -19.62
CA LEU A 375 11.51 3.96 -19.33
C LEU A 375 12.81 4.49 -18.71
N TYR A 376 13.70 5.01 -19.57
CA TYR A 376 14.96 5.62 -19.15
C TYR A 376 14.92 7.14 -19.20
N GLY A 377 15.15 7.77 -18.05
CA GLY A 377 15.10 9.21 -17.85
C GLY A 377 16.21 9.77 -16.97
N SER A 378 16.39 11.09 -17.02
CA SER A 378 17.35 11.79 -16.15
C SER A 378 16.87 12.08 -14.74
N GLY A 379 15.57 11.98 -14.48
CA GLY A 379 14.95 12.26 -13.17
C GLY A 379 14.06 11.12 -12.71
N ARG A 380 12.81 11.43 -12.34
CA ARG A 380 11.83 10.44 -11.89
C ARG A 380 11.32 9.60 -13.06
N SER A 381 11.26 8.29 -12.86
CA SER A 381 10.76 7.36 -13.89
C SER A 381 9.24 7.44 -14.02
N ILE A 382 8.53 7.55 -12.91
CA ILE A 382 7.08 7.60 -12.87
C ILE A 382 6.57 8.35 -11.64
N SER A 383 5.57 9.20 -11.85
CA SER A 383 4.82 9.90 -10.81
C SER A 383 3.34 9.67 -11.06
N LEU A 384 2.63 9.12 -10.06
CA LEU A 384 1.19 8.91 -10.08
C LEU A 384 0.52 9.76 -9.00
N LEU A 385 -0.46 10.57 -9.40
CA LEU A 385 -1.30 11.33 -8.49
C LEU A 385 -2.71 10.74 -8.47
N ARG A 386 -3.13 10.25 -7.30
CA ARG A 386 -4.47 9.71 -7.06
C ARG A 386 -4.89 8.69 -8.11
N ALA A 387 -4.00 7.75 -8.41
CA ALA A 387 -4.32 6.64 -9.30
C ALA A 387 -5.46 5.79 -8.69
N ARG A 388 -6.46 5.45 -9.50
CA ARG A 388 -7.63 4.64 -9.12
C ARG A 388 -7.75 3.43 -10.02
N GLY A 389 -7.77 2.22 -9.47
CA GLY A 389 -7.91 0.99 -10.27
C GLY A 389 -6.85 0.87 -11.39
N SER A 390 -5.62 1.29 -11.11
CA SER A 390 -4.55 1.46 -12.11
C SER A 390 -3.57 0.28 -12.11
N ARG A 391 -2.87 0.05 -13.23
CA ARG A 391 -1.98 -1.11 -13.45
C ARG A 391 -0.65 -0.69 -14.04
N ILE A 392 0.41 -0.91 -13.28
CA ILE A 392 1.79 -0.65 -13.69
C ILE A 392 2.54 -1.98 -13.64
N THR A 393 2.73 -2.62 -14.80
CA THR A 393 3.28 -3.97 -14.82
C THR A 393 4.19 -4.30 -15.99
N GLY A 394 5.17 -5.18 -15.75
CA GLY A 394 6.09 -5.67 -16.78
C GLY A 394 7.12 -4.61 -17.23
N ASN A 395 7.29 -3.54 -16.46
CA ASN A 395 8.11 -2.42 -16.88
C ASN A 395 9.57 -2.53 -16.40
N THR A 396 10.49 -1.94 -17.15
CA THR A 396 11.82 -1.57 -16.64
C THR A 396 11.87 -0.05 -16.47
N LEU A 397 12.05 0.41 -15.23
CA LEU A 397 12.04 1.81 -14.83
C LEU A 397 13.44 2.22 -14.37
N TYR A 398 14.01 3.26 -14.96
CA TYR A 398 15.33 3.76 -14.58
C TYR A 398 15.20 5.11 -13.88
N HIS A 399 15.71 5.18 -12.65
CA HIS A 399 15.80 6.44 -11.91
C HIS A 399 17.09 7.16 -12.28
N GLY A 400 16.96 8.39 -12.77
CA GLY A 400 18.10 9.23 -13.06
C GLY A 400 18.63 9.97 -11.82
N ARG A 401 19.36 11.07 -12.04
CA ARG A 401 20.04 11.82 -10.98
C ARG A 401 19.05 12.40 -9.98
N TRP A 402 19.14 12.00 -8.71
CA TRP A 402 18.15 12.30 -7.66
C TRP A 402 16.72 11.85 -8.01
N GLY A 403 16.58 11.00 -9.02
CA GLY A 403 15.32 10.43 -9.45
C GLY A 403 14.82 9.36 -8.48
N TRP A 404 13.50 9.23 -8.45
CA TRP A 404 12.73 8.30 -7.63
C TRP A 404 11.36 8.04 -8.29
N TYR A 405 10.52 7.17 -7.73
CA TYR A 405 9.10 7.05 -8.11
C TYR A 405 8.17 7.58 -7.02
N CYS A 406 7.07 8.23 -7.41
CA CYS A 406 6.16 8.88 -6.46
C CYS A 406 4.71 8.45 -6.70
N PHE A 407 4.06 7.84 -5.72
CA PHE A 407 2.65 7.46 -5.79
C PHE A 407 1.88 8.14 -4.66
N ASP A 408 1.23 9.27 -4.97
CA ASP A 408 0.52 10.09 -3.99
C ASP A 408 -0.98 9.77 -4.00
N GLY A 409 -1.49 9.24 -2.89
CA GLY A 409 -2.92 9.10 -2.63
C GLY A 409 -3.66 8.08 -3.49
N SER A 410 -3.04 6.94 -3.80
CA SER A 410 -3.59 5.91 -4.69
C SER A 410 -4.67 5.05 -4.02
N ASP A 411 -5.59 4.49 -4.80
CA ASP A 411 -6.58 3.51 -4.33
C ASP A 411 -6.85 2.44 -5.40
N GLY A 412 -6.53 1.18 -5.11
CA GLY A 412 -6.59 0.09 -6.08
C GLY A 412 -5.44 0.17 -7.09
N LEU A 413 -4.21 0.38 -6.63
CA LEU A 413 -3.01 0.39 -7.47
C LEU A 413 -2.37 -1.00 -7.52
N VAL A 414 -2.22 -1.55 -8.72
CA VAL A 414 -1.42 -2.75 -8.97
C VAL A 414 -0.07 -2.33 -9.54
N PHE A 415 1.00 -2.56 -8.79
CA PHE A 415 2.38 -2.30 -9.18
C PHE A 415 3.18 -3.60 -9.09
N GLU A 416 3.30 -4.33 -10.20
CA GLU A 416 3.85 -5.69 -10.16
C GLU A 416 4.73 -6.08 -11.35
N ASN A 417 5.61 -7.05 -11.17
CA ASN A 417 6.51 -7.55 -12.22
C ASN A 417 7.36 -6.44 -12.85
N ASN A 418 7.72 -5.40 -12.09
CA ASN A 418 8.56 -4.31 -12.56
C ASN A 418 10.00 -4.48 -12.09
N ARG A 419 10.94 -4.02 -12.90
CA ARG A 419 12.34 -3.84 -12.50
C ARG A 419 12.65 -2.35 -12.37
N LEU A 420 13.05 -1.91 -11.18
CA LEU A 420 13.43 -0.53 -10.90
C LEU A 420 14.93 -0.47 -10.67
N ILE A 421 15.62 0.37 -11.44
CA ILE A 421 17.07 0.43 -11.46
C ILE A 421 17.51 1.86 -11.18
N GLY A 422 18.32 2.03 -10.13
CA GLY A 422 19.10 3.25 -9.96
C GLY A 422 20.14 3.40 -11.08
N ALA A 423 19.88 4.29 -12.04
CA ALA A 423 20.67 4.44 -13.25
C ALA A 423 21.70 5.59 -13.18
N ASP A 424 21.69 6.35 -12.10
CA ASP A 424 22.68 7.36 -11.75
C ASP A 424 23.17 7.10 -10.31
N LEU A 425 24.43 7.43 -10.01
CA LEU A 425 25.03 7.20 -8.68
C LEU A 425 24.33 7.98 -7.55
N MET A 426 23.47 8.93 -7.90
CA MET A 426 22.67 9.72 -6.97
C MET A 426 21.18 9.39 -7.03
N SER A 427 20.78 8.33 -7.73
CA SER A 427 19.39 7.87 -7.80
C SER A 427 18.97 7.11 -6.53
N THR A 428 17.66 7.10 -6.23
CA THR A 428 17.10 6.39 -5.06
C THR A 428 15.87 5.56 -5.46
N GLY A 429 15.18 4.93 -4.50
CA GLY A 429 13.94 4.18 -4.74
C GLY A 429 12.73 5.08 -4.88
N GLY A 430 11.76 5.01 -3.95
CA GLY A 430 10.56 5.84 -4.04
C GLY A 430 9.56 5.63 -2.91
N SER A 431 8.40 6.27 -3.04
CA SER A 431 7.40 6.28 -1.96
C SER A 431 5.96 6.10 -2.44
N LEU A 432 5.20 5.41 -1.58
CA LEU A 432 3.74 5.48 -1.51
C LEU A 432 3.42 6.53 -0.45
N ASN A 433 2.73 7.60 -0.79
CA ASN A 433 2.62 8.75 0.09
C ASN A 433 1.25 9.41 0.04
N CYS A 434 1.06 10.36 0.96
CA CYS A 434 -0.10 11.23 1.03
C CYS A 434 0.36 12.68 1.10
N TYR A 435 1.22 13.15 0.19
CA TYR A 435 1.68 14.55 0.25
C TYR A 435 0.53 15.53 -0.03
N THR A 436 -0.28 15.26 -1.06
CA THR A 436 -1.44 16.11 -1.43
C THR A 436 -2.79 15.48 -1.13
N SER A 437 -2.85 14.19 -0.78
CA SER A 437 -4.06 13.50 -0.34
C SER A 437 -4.13 13.35 1.19
N ALA A 438 -5.29 12.98 1.71
CA ALA A 438 -5.46 12.53 3.10
C ALA A 438 -5.48 10.99 3.24
N ALA A 439 -5.52 10.28 2.10
CA ALA A 439 -5.74 8.85 2.03
C ALA A 439 -4.95 8.21 0.89
N SER A 440 -4.43 7.01 1.14
CA SER A 440 -3.96 6.08 0.13
C SER A 440 -4.27 4.66 0.62
N GLU A 441 -4.85 3.79 -0.18
CA GLU A 441 -5.24 2.46 0.27
C GLU A 441 -5.22 1.43 -0.86
N ASN A 442 -5.37 0.15 -0.53
CA ASN A 442 -5.59 -0.91 -1.53
C ASN A 442 -4.48 -0.96 -2.60
N VAL A 443 -3.24 -1.20 -2.18
CA VAL A 443 -2.08 -1.27 -3.06
C VAL A 443 -1.55 -2.70 -3.09
N TYR A 444 -1.39 -3.25 -4.29
CA TYR A 444 -0.73 -4.54 -4.52
C TYR A 444 0.63 -4.28 -5.17
N TYR A 445 1.69 -4.41 -4.37
CA TYR A 445 3.07 -4.19 -4.74
C TYR A 445 3.80 -5.54 -4.75
N ALA A 446 3.89 -6.18 -5.91
CA ALA A 446 4.29 -7.60 -5.96
C ALA A 446 5.30 -7.95 -7.05
N ASP A 447 6.15 -8.94 -6.79
CA ASP A 447 7.07 -9.51 -7.80
C ASP A 447 7.97 -8.45 -8.47
N ASN A 448 8.26 -7.34 -7.77
CA ASN A 448 9.16 -6.31 -8.29
C ASN A 448 10.59 -6.58 -7.88
N HIS A 449 11.54 -6.11 -8.69
CA HIS A 449 12.95 -6.11 -8.36
C HIS A 449 13.49 -4.68 -8.33
N LEU A 450 13.95 -4.23 -7.16
CA LEU A 450 14.49 -2.89 -6.95
C LEU A 450 15.98 -2.98 -6.64
N GLU A 451 16.80 -2.29 -7.44
CA GLU A 451 18.26 -2.35 -7.29
C GLU A 451 18.94 -0.97 -7.38
N LYS A 452 20.09 -0.84 -6.70
CA LYS A 452 21.05 0.28 -6.85
C LYS A 452 20.54 1.65 -6.41
N ALA A 453 19.78 1.71 -5.31
CA ALA A 453 19.42 2.98 -4.68
C ALA A 453 20.61 3.52 -3.86
N HIS A 454 21.48 4.33 -4.49
CA HIS A 454 22.72 4.82 -3.88
C HIS A 454 22.68 6.27 -3.39
N GLY A 455 21.78 7.09 -3.93
CA GLY A 455 21.62 8.49 -3.55
C GLY A 455 20.55 8.70 -2.49
N TRP A 456 20.52 9.93 -1.94
CA TRP A 456 19.49 10.39 -0.99
C TRP A 456 19.38 9.44 0.19
N ASP A 457 18.19 9.28 0.79
CA ASP A 457 17.90 8.38 1.92
C ASP A 457 17.97 6.89 1.54
N ARG A 458 18.20 6.59 0.25
CA ARG A 458 18.36 5.23 -0.30
C ARG A 458 17.21 4.28 0.01
N GLU A 459 16.02 4.81 0.24
CA GLU A 459 14.82 4.05 0.55
C GLU A 459 14.27 3.43 -0.74
N ALA A 460 14.26 2.09 -0.82
CA ALA A 460 13.72 1.41 -1.99
C ALA A 460 12.20 1.59 -2.08
N MET A 461 11.53 1.46 -0.95
CA MET A 461 10.11 1.73 -0.75
C MET A 461 9.89 2.29 0.65
N THR A 462 9.26 3.46 0.74
CA THR A 462 8.82 4.08 1.99
C THR A 462 7.34 4.46 1.92
N THR A 463 6.59 4.30 3.01
CA THR A 463 5.34 5.05 3.19
C THR A 463 5.68 6.44 3.71
N ASP A 464 5.08 7.51 3.19
CA ASP A 464 5.48 8.88 3.57
C ASP A 464 4.30 9.86 3.64
N ALA A 465 4.64 11.10 4.01
CA ALA A 465 3.83 12.24 4.43
C ALA A 465 3.70 12.36 5.96
N GLY A 466 4.28 13.42 6.52
CA GLY A 466 4.11 13.84 7.93
C GLY A 466 2.91 14.76 8.15
N TYR A 467 2.78 15.27 9.38
CA TYR A 467 1.74 16.20 9.84
C TYR A 467 0.34 15.60 10.09
N GLY A 468 -0.56 16.40 10.66
CA GLY A 468 -1.93 16.01 10.97
C GLY A 468 -2.82 17.21 11.17
N ALA A 469 -4.12 16.93 11.35
CA ALA A 469 -5.12 17.95 11.59
C ALA A 469 -5.42 18.14 13.08
N TYR A 470 -5.30 17.10 13.90
CA TYR A 470 -5.68 17.18 15.32
C TYR A 470 -4.95 16.17 16.18
N PHE A 471 -4.59 16.55 17.41
CA PHE A 471 -4.26 15.64 18.49
C PHE A 471 -4.82 16.22 19.78
N GLY A 472 -5.57 15.43 20.54
CA GLY A 472 -6.20 15.87 21.77
C GLY A 472 -7.35 14.96 22.17
N THR A 473 -8.37 15.51 22.81
CA THR A 473 -9.56 14.76 23.23
C THR A 473 -10.83 15.27 22.55
N ALA A 474 -11.98 14.68 22.83
CA ALA A 474 -13.26 15.14 22.31
C ALA A 474 -14.08 15.85 23.41
N ALA A 475 -14.72 16.96 23.05
CA ALA A 475 -15.76 17.58 23.87
C ALA A 475 -17.05 16.73 23.89
N GLN A 476 -17.37 16.07 22.78
CA GLN A 476 -18.51 15.17 22.66
C GLN A 476 -18.17 13.99 21.73
N VAL A 477 -18.69 12.81 22.05
CA VAL A 477 -18.54 11.60 21.25
C VAL A 477 -19.92 11.01 20.94
N GLY A 478 -20.29 11.03 19.65
CA GLY A 478 -21.48 10.40 19.10
C GLY A 478 -21.25 8.93 18.76
N ALA A 479 -22.21 8.31 18.07
CA ALA A 479 -22.03 6.94 17.56
C ALA A 479 -21.01 6.90 16.41
N ASP A 480 -21.12 7.85 15.48
CA ASP A 480 -20.37 8.00 14.24
C ASP A 480 -19.87 9.45 14.06
N SER A 481 -19.72 10.18 15.16
CA SER A 481 -19.32 11.59 15.13
C SER A 481 -18.52 11.99 16.37
N LEU A 482 -17.77 13.08 16.23
CA LEU A 482 -17.00 13.72 17.30
C LEU A 482 -17.16 15.23 17.22
N VAL A 483 -17.17 15.88 18.39
CA VAL A 483 -16.85 17.30 18.52
C VAL A 483 -15.50 17.40 19.22
N LEU A 484 -14.48 17.87 18.51
CA LEU A 484 -13.12 17.99 19.03
C LEU A 484 -13.06 19.00 20.19
N ALA A 485 -12.21 18.74 21.18
CA ALA A 485 -12.09 19.61 22.34
C ALA A 485 -11.44 20.96 21.99
N GLU A 486 -10.54 20.96 21.01
CA GLU A 486 -9.81 22.14 20.53
C GLU A 486 -9.98 22.30 19.02
N GLU A 487 -9.59 23.47 18.50
CA GLU A 487 -9.67 23.75 17.07
C GLU A 487 -8.61 22.93 16.29
N PRO A 488 -9.02 22.18 15.26
CA PRO A 488 -8.11 21.43 14.39
C PRO A 488 -7.40 22.34 13.36
N THR A 489 -6.25 21.88 12.89
CA THR A 489 -5.44 22.51 11.83
C THR A 489 -5.77 21.89 10.47
N TRP A 490 -6.94 22.22 9.91
CA TRP A 490 -7.34 21.71 8.58
C TRP A 490 -6.46 22.23 7.43
N SER A 491 -5.84 23.40 7.60
CA SER A 491 -5.12 24.14 6.54
C SER A 491 -3.88 23.45 5.96
N ASN A 492 -3.40 22.38 6.60
CA ASN A 492 -2.22 21.64 6.12
C ASN A 492 -2.49 20.84 4.83
N LYS A 493 -3.77 20.65 4.46
CA LYS A 493 -4.20 19.96 3.24
C LYS A 493 -5.43 20.62 2.63
N PRO A 494 -5.66 20.49 1.32
CA PRO A 494 -6.86 21.02 0.68
C PRO A 494 -8.14 20.30 1.14
N ASP A 495 -8.05 19.01 1.47
CA ASP A 495 -9.18 18.18 1.88
C ASP A 495 -8.68 17.05 2.80
N TRP A 496 -9.41 16.82 3.90
CA TRP A 496 -9.18 15.76 4.86
C TRP A 496 -10.18 14.60 4.77
N THR A 497 -11.10 14.62 3.80
CA THR A 497 -12.02 13.51 3.54
C THR A 497 -11.23 12.23 3.27
N GLY A 498 -11.62 11.13 3.93
CA GLY A 498 -10.84 9.92 3.94
C GLY A 498 -9.53 10.03 4.75
N GLY A 499 -9.34 11.02 5.61
CA GLY A 499 -8.29 11.00 6.63
C GLY A 499 -8.59 9.97 7.72
N GLY A 500 -7.59 9.56 8.50
CA GLY A 500 -7.75 8.63 9.61
C GLY A 500 -8.02 9.34 10.94
N VAL A 501 -8.99 8.83 11.70
CA VAL A 501 -9.30 9.22 13.08
C VAL A 501 -8.96 8.02 13.99
N PHE A 502 -7.91 8.16 14.78
CA PHE A 502 -7.32 7.07 15.57
C PHE A 502 -7.56 7.30 17.05
N VAL A 503 -8.07 6.29 17.76
CA VAL A 503 -8.22 6.31 19.23
C VAL A 503 -6.96 5.71 19.84
N LEU A 504 -6.08 6.58 20.35
CA LEU A 504 -4.72 6.21 20.75
C LEU A 504 -4.60 5.63 22.16
N GLY A 505 -5.63 5.80 22.99
CA GLY A 505 -5.62 5.34 24.38
C GLY A 505 -6.99 5.43 25.04
N GLY A 506 -7.10 4.86 26.24
CA GLY A 506 -8.35 4.82 27.00
C GLY A 506 -9.41 3.93 26.35
N LYS A 507 -10.69 4.19 26.64
CA LYS A 507 -11.81 3.41 26.12
C LYS A 507 -11.86 3.49 24.59
N GLY A 508 -12.01 2.35 23.93
CA GLY A 508 -12.08 2.23 22.48
C GLY A 508 -10.73 2.34 21.74
N MET A 509 -9.60 2.26 22.46
CA MET A 509 -8.26 2.30 21.87
C MET A 509 -8.07 1.23 20.78
N GLY A 510 -7.33 1.56 19.73
CA GLY A 510 -7.07 0.67 18.59
C GLY A 510 -8.08 0.82 17.46
N GLN A 511 -9.21 1.49 17.67
CA GLN A 511 -10.14 1.79 16.59
C GLN A 511 -9.61 2.90 15.67
N VAL A 512 -9.76 2.66 14.36
CA VAL A 512 -9.56 3.66 13.31
C VAL A 512 -10.87 3.89 12.59
N ARG A 513 -11.25 5.14 12.38
CA ARG A 513 -12.36 5.57 11.51
C ARG A 513 -11.85 6.47 10.40
N ARG A 514 -12.60 6.61 9.31
CA ARG A 514 -12.28 7.51 8.22
C ARG A 514 -13.15 8.76 8.35
N ILE A 515 -12.63 9.94 8.01
CA ILE A 515 -13.44 11.16 7.96
C ILE A 515 -14.37 11.06 6.76
N ALA A 516 -15.68 11.05 7.00
CA ALA A 516 -16.69 11.19 5.94
C ALA A 516 -16.92 12.66 5.61
N GLN A 517 -17.06 13.50 6.63
CA GLN A 517 -17.28 14.95 6.52
C GLN A 517 -16.73 15.67 7.76
N TYR A 518 -16.42 16.96 7.64
CA TYR A 518 -15.99 17.79 8.77
C TYR A 518 -16.40 19.25 8.58
N ASP A 519 -16.70 19.93 9.68
CA ASP A 519 -16.98 21.37 9.74
C ASP A 519 -16.54 21.92 11.11
N GLY A 520 -15.55 22.82 11.09
CA GLY A 520 -14.88 23.31 12.30
C GLY A 520 -14.38 22.15 13.16
N ARG A 521 -14.91 22.04 14.39
CA ARG A 521 -14.60 20.96 15.34
C ARG A 521 -15.47 19.72 15.20
N THR A 522 -16.47 19.74 14.33
CA THR A 522 -17.38 18.61 14.14
C THR A 522 -16.83 17.68 13.07
N VAL A 523 -16.69 16.40 13.38
CA VAL A 523 -16.22 15.37 12.46
C VAL A 523 -17.26 14.26 12.39
N THR A 524 -17.72 13.94 11.18
CA THR A 524 -18.57 12.79 10.88
C THR A 524 -17.70 11.67 10.32
N LEU A 525 -17.93 10.46 10.82
CA LEU A 525 -17.13 9.27 10.54
C LEU A 525 -17.82 8.41 9.47
N ASP A 526 -17.04 7.60 8.77
CA ASP A 526 -17.52 6.67 7.75
C ASP A 526 -18.43 5.56 8.32
N ARG A 527 -18.29 5.25 9.60
CA ARG A 527 -19.11 4.26 10.32
C ARG A 527 -19.08 4.49 11.83
N PRO A 528 -20.08 3.96 12.58
CA PRO A 528 -20.08 4.04 14.04
C PRO A 528 -18.87 3.39 14.72
N TRP A 529 -18.54 3.82 15.93
CA TRP A 529 -17.61 3.15 16.82
C TRP A 529 -18.14 1.77 17.25
N ASP A 530 -17.28 0.77 17.26
CA ASP A 530 -17.59 -0.57 17.81
C ASP A 530 -17.68 -0.45 19.33
N VAL A 531 -16.73 0.28 19.93
CA VAL A 531 -16.79 0.76 21.32
C VAL A 531 -16.65 2.26 21.34
N ARG A 532 -17.69 2.96 21.77
CA ARG A 532 -17.66 4.42 21.84
C ARG A 532 -16.51 4.91 22.76
N PRO A 533 -15.55 5.70 22.25
CA PRO A 533 -14.55 6.36 23.08
C PRO A 533 -15.19 7.31 24.09
N ASN A 534 -14.49 7.62 25.17
CA ASN A 534 -14.95 8.64 26.10
C ASN A 534 -14.26 9.98 25.80
N THR A 535 -14.71 11.05 26.45
CA THR A 535 -14.17 12.42 26.24
C THR A 535 -12.75 12.60 26.75
N ASN A 536 -12.15 11.60 27.40
CA ASN A 536 -10.76 11.60 27.84
C ASN A 536 -9.86 10.70 26.97
N SER A 537 -10.43 9.94 26.03
CA SER A 537 -9.65 9.12 25.09
C SER A 537 -8.80 10.03 24.18
N PRO A 538 -7.47 9.86 24.12
CA PRO A 538 -6.64 10.60 23.19
C PRO A 538 -6.94 10.20 21.75
N ILE A 539 -7.15 11.20 20.89
CA ILE A 539 -7.50 11.04 19.48
C ILE A 539 -6.44 11.78 18.65
N THR A 540 -5.97 11.16 17.58
CA THR A 540 -5.24 11.86 16.51
C THR A 540 -6.03 11.78 15.21
N ILE A 541 -6.03 12.89 14.49
CA ILE A 541 -6.50 12.98 13.11
C ILE A 541 -5.30 13.27 12.22
N THR A 542 -5.02 12.33 11.32
CA THR A 542 -3.90 12.40 10.37
C THR A 542 -4.26 11.61 9.11
N MET A 543 -3.31 11.42 8.20
CA MET A 543 -3.54 10.68 6.97
C MET A 543 -3.82 9.21 7.28
N TYR A 544 -4.36 8.50 6.29
CA TYR A 544 -4.52 7.07 6.37
C TYR A 544 -3.85 6.41 5.20
N GLN A 545 -2.96 5.48 5.50
CA GLN A 545 -2.43 4.53 4.54
C GLN A 545 -2.91 3.14 4.96
N GLY A 546 -3.66 2.46 4.10
CA GLY A 546 -4.35 1.22 4.48
C GLY A 546 -4.19 0.08 3.49
N ARG A 547 -4.06 -1.15 3.99
CA ARG A 547 -4.23 -2.38 3.18
C ARG A 547 -3.25 -2.48 2.02
N TYR A 548 -1.97 -2.20 2.27
CA TYR A 548 -0.92 -2.46 1.29
C TYR A 548 -0.42 -3.90 1.40
N LEU A 549 -0.25 -4.55 0.26
CA LEU A 549 0.27 -5.90 0.12
C LEU A 549 1.61 -5.84 -0.61
N PHE A 550 2.71 -6.01 0.11
CA PHE A 550 4.08 -6.11 -0.42
C PHE A 550 4.48 -7.58 -0.51
N ILE A 551 4.36 -8.16 -1.70
CA ILE A 551 4.39 -9.62 -1.89
C ILE A 551 5.56 -10.02 -2.80
N ASP A 552 6.45 -10.88 -2.32
CA ASP A 552 7.46 -11.55 -3.15
C ASP A 552 8.37 -10.58 -3.96
N ASN A 553 8.69 -9.40 -3.41
CA ASN A 553 9.61 -8.45 -4.04
C ASN A 553 11.07 -8.75 -3.67
N ASP A 554 12.00 -8.40 -4.55
CA ASP A 554 13.44 -8.47 -4.34
C ASP A 554 14.05 -7.06 -4.25
N PHE A 555 14.89 -6.85 -3.24
CA PHE A 555 15.56 -5.59 -2.97
C PHE A 555 17.07 -5.80 -2.86
N GLU A 556 17.84 -5.09 -3.66
CA GLU A 556 19.30 -5.25 -3.76
C GLU A 556 20.03 -3.90 -3.73
N ASP A 557 21.07 -3.77 -2.89
CA ASP A 557 21.92 -2.57 -2.81
C ASP A 557 21.16 -1.27 -2.45
N VAL A 558 20.27 -1.37 -1.47
CA VAL A 558 19.40 -0.28 -0.99
C VAL A 558 19.71 0.11 0.45
N GLY A 559 19.39 1.34 0.88
CA GLY A 559 19.56 1.77 2.27
C GLY A 559 18.53 1.12 3.20
N ILE A 560 17.30 0.97 2.73
CA ILE A 560 16.25 0.18 3.40
C ILE A 560 15.36 -0.43 2.33
N ALA A 561 15.00 -1.71 2.47
CA ALA A 561 14.19 -2.40 1.48
C ALA A 561 12.73 -1.99 1.58
N LEU A 562 12.18 -2.02 2.79
CA LEU A 562 10.79 -1.68 3.04
C LEU A 562 10.67 -0.91 4.35
N GLN A 563 10.09 0.28 4.27
CA GLN A 563 9.90 1.17 5.40
C GLN A 563 8.45 1.63 5.48
N TYR A 564 7.79 1.32 6.59
CA TYR A 564 6.51 1.95 6.92
C TYR A 564 6.78 3.13 7.84
N TYR A 565 6.76 4.36 7.33
CA TYR A 565 7.17 5.55 8.05
C TYR A 565 5.98 6.34 8.60
N GLY A 566 5.22 5.71 9.49
CA GLY A 566 3.99 6.26 10.05
C GLY A 566 2.73 5.93 9.25
N THR A 567 1.57 6.24 9.83
CA THR A 567 0.21 6.14 9.26
C THR A 567 -0.14 4.86 8.50
N SER A 568 0.53 3.75 8.81
CA SER A 568 0.36 2.48 8.11
C SER A 568 -0.60 1.57 8.86
N VAL A 569 -1.69 1.16 8.21
CA VAL A 569 -2.76 0.35 8.82
C VAL A 569 -2.99 -0.91 7.99
N ASP A 570 -2.99 -2.08 8.62
CA ASP A 570 -3.24 -3.37 7.95
C ASP A 570 -2.30 -3.63 6.75
N HIS A 571 -1.03 -3.23 6.86
CA HIS A 571 -0.04 -3.54 5.83
C HIS A 571 0.50 -4.97 6.01
N VAL A 572 0.78 -5.64 4.90
CA VAL A 572 1.42 -6.96 4.90
C VAL A 572 2.66 -6.94 4.01
N ALA A 573 3.79 -7.35 4.58
CA ALA A 573 5.01 -7.70 3.85
C ALA A 573 5.19 -9.22 3.91
N ALA A 574 5.04 -9.91 2.80
CA ALA A 574 5.18 -11.37 2.76
C ALA A 574 6.10 -11.85 1.64
N GLY A 575 7.00 -12.78 1.97
CA GLY A 575 7.88 -13.44 0.99
C GLY A 575 8.95 -12.56 0.35
N ASN A 576 9.12 -11.31 0.80
CA ASN A 576 10.10 -10.39 0.21
C ASN A 576 11.53 -10.79 0.57
N ARG A 577 12.48 -10.48 -0.30
CA ARG A 577 13.91 -10.77 -0.15
C ARG A 577 14.72 -9.48 -0.14
N CYS A 578 15.73 -9.41 0.73
CA CYS A 578 16.64 -8.27 0.83
C CYS A 578 18.09 -8.75 0.81
N THR A 579 18.90 -8.18 -0.06
CA THR A 579 20.34 -8.46 -0.21
C THR A 579 21.13 -7.16 -0.16
N ARG A 580 22.09 -7.03 0.76
CA ARG A 580 22.90 -5.81 0.94
C ARG A 580 22.02 -4.57 1.09
N GLY A 581 21.02 -4.66 1.98
CA GLY A 581 20.14 -3.56 2.30
C GLY A 581 19.56 -3.64 3.69
N GLY A 582 19.07 -2.50 4.21
CA GLY A 582 18.75 -2.34 5.64
C GLY A 582 17.65 -3.23 6.22
N GLY A 583 16.96 -4.02 5.39
CA GLY A 583 15.89 -4.92 5.80
C GLY A 583 14.51 -4.28 5.78
N PHE A 584 13.64 -4.74 6.68
CA PHE A 584 12.20 -4.49 6.65
C PHE A 584 11.75 -3.91 7.98
N TYR A 585 11.21 -2.69 7.98
CA TYR A 585 10.88 -2.04 9.25
C TYR A 585 9.55 -1.29 9.21
N ASN A 586 8.81 -1.44 10.30
CA ASN A 586 7.60 -0.69 10.57
C ASN A 586 7.83 0.38 11.63
N SER A 587 7.31 1.59 11.43
CA SER A 587 7.38 2.69 12.39
C SER A 587 6.02 3.34 12.63
N GLY A 588 5.52 3.23 13.86
CA GLY A 588 4.63 4.27 14.39
C GLY A 588 5.51 5.38 14.97
N ARG A 589 5.30 6.64 14.58
CA ARG A 589 6.25 7.69 14.99
C ARG A 589 5.68 9.10 15.08
N TRP A 590 6.38 9.95 15.80
CA TRP A 590 6.23 11.39 15.65
C TRP A 590 6.96 11.88 14.40
N TYR A 591 6.20 12.44 13.45
CA TYR A 591 6.74 13.02 12.24
C TYR A 591 5.97 14.29 11.87
N GLY A 592 6.29 15.38 12.57
CA GLY A 592 5.53 16.63 12.54
C GLY A 592 4.14 16.52 13.19
N HIS A 593 3.68 15.31 13.51
CA HIS A 593 2.44 14.97 14.21
C HIS A 593 2.47 13.50 14.66
N PHE A 594 1.50 13.05 15.45
CA PHE A 594 1.36 11.63 15.83
C PHE A 594 0.92 10.80 14.62
N GLN A 595 1.82 9.92 14.12
CA GLN A 595 1.58 9.00 13.00
C GLN A 595 1.54 7.55 13.49
N PRO A 596 0.37 6.98 13.80
CA PRO A 596 0.27 5.61 14.27
C PRO A 596 0.53 4.61 13.15
N SER A 597 1.14 3.47 13.47
CA SER A 597 1.28 2.33 12.56
C SER A 597 0.81 1.05 13.22
N TRP A 598 -0.35 0.56 12.77
CA TRP A 598 -1.13 -0.46 13.46
C TRP A 598 -1.38 -1.67 12.57
N TYR A 599 -1.46 -2.87 13.17
CA TYR A 599 -1.93 -4.08 12.50
C TYR A 599 -1.06 -4.57 11.33
N CYS A 600 0.23 -4.21 11.34
CA CYS A 600 1.18 -4.54 10.28
C CYS A 600 1.81 -5.92 10.48
N GLN A 601 2.02 -6.66 9.39
CA GLN A 601 2.51 -8.04 9.45
C GLN A 601 3.69 -8.29 8.50
N PHE A 602 4.73 -8.97 8.99
CA PHE A 602 5.92 -9.42 8.27
C PHE A 602 5.98 -10.94 8.28
N LEU A 603 5.68 -11.56 7.14
CA LEU A 603 5.39 -12.99 7.01
C LEU A 603 6.35 -13.66 6.03
N GLY A 604 7.31 -14.45 6.52
CA GLY A 604 8.16 -15.25 5.63
C GLY A 604 9.13 -14.44 4.76
N ASN A 605 9.51 -13.23 5.18
CA ASN A 605 10.51 -12.44 4.48
C ASN A 605 11.92 -12.98 4.76
N GLU A 606 12.86 -12.69 3.85
CA GLU A 606 14.24 -13.15 3.93
C GLU A 606 15.24 -11.99 3.84
N ILE A 607 16.22 -11.95 4.76
CA ILE A 607 17.42 -11.12 4.63
C ILE A 607 18.59 -12.04 4.31
N LEU A 608 19.07 -11.97 3.06
CA LEU A 608 20.10 -12.85 2.50
C LEU A 608 21.52 -12.39 2.83
N GLU A 609 21.77 -11.09 2.81
CA GLU A 609 23.07 -10.50 3.15
C GLU A 609 22.83 -9.22 3.97
N GLY A 610 23.14 -9.29 5.26
CA GLY A 610 22.76 -8.25 6.22
C GLY A 610 23.81 -7.17 6.49
N ASN A 611 24.99 -7.24 5.86
CA ASN A 611 26.01 -6.21 6.02
C ASN A 611 25.64 -4.97 5.21
N CYS A 612 25.41 -3.86 5.91
CA CYS A 612 24.97 -2.64 5.27
C CYS A 612 25.89 -1.45 5.60
N TYR A 613 26.00 -0.55 4.63
CA TYR A 613 26.73 0.72 4.71
C TYR A 613 25.77 1.85 4.38
N ARG A 614 25.76 2.93 5.17
CA ARG A 614 24.89 4.12 5.01
C ARG A 614 23.44 3.71 4.77
N PHE A 615 22.81 3.15 5.79
CA PHE A 615 21.53 2.45 5.70
C PHE A 615 20.61 2.78 6.88
N GLY A 616 19.41 2.19 6.87
CA GLY A 616 18.35 2.48 7.84
C GLY A 616 17.60 3.78 7.50
N PRO A 617 16.61 4.17 8.32
CA PRO A 617 15.78 5.34 8.06
C PRO A 617 16.64 6.58 7.86
N ASN A 618 16.48 7.27 6.73
CA ASN A 618 17.28 8.44 6.36
C ASN A 618 18.81 8.23 6.43
N ASN A 619 19.31 7.04 6.08
CA ASN A 619 20.72 6.63 6.20
C ASN A 619 21.33 6.87 7.60
N ALA A 620 20.54 6.76 8.66
CA ALA A 620 20.99 7.09 10.01
C ALA A 620 22.15 6.21 10.50
N THR A 621 22.39 5.05 9.89
CA THR A 621 23.44 4.12 10.31
C THR A 621 24.60 4.09 9.31
N ASP A 622 25.81 4.37 9.78
CA ASP A 622 27.02 4.43 8.93
C ASP A 622 27.43 3.04 8.42
N ALA A 623 27.51 2.05 9.31
CA ALA A 623 27.71 0.64 8.97
C ALA A 623 27.15 -0.26 10.07
N GLY A 624 26.65 -1.45 9.73
CA GLY A 624 25.96 -2.31 10.70
C GLY A 624 25.18 -3.45 10.08
N VAL A 625 24.34 -4.06 10.93
CA VAL A 625 23.48 -5.20 10.60
C VAL A 625 22.12 -4.73 10.07
N SER A 626 21.57 -5.42 9.07
CA SER A 626 20.18 -5.25 8.66
C SER A 626 19.23 -5.66 9.77
N TYR A 627 17.98 -5.21 9.71
CA TYR A 627 17.00 -5.63 10.70
C TYR A 627 15.62 -5.84 10.11
N LEU A 628 14.88 -6.71 10.79
CA LEU A 628 13.44 -6.89 10.60
C LEU A 628 12.74 -6.51 11.89
N GLY A 629 11.83 -5.54 11.86
CA GLY A 629 11.43 -4.91 13.12
C GLY A 629 10.21 -4.02 13.11
N THR A 630 9.82 -3.59 14.31
CA THR A 630 8.78 -2.59 14.52
C THR A 630 9.21 -1.62 15.60
N TRP A 631 9.06 -0.34 15.33
CA TRP A 631 9.44 0.75 16.21
C TRP A 631 8.24 1.65 16.52
N GLY A 632 8.07 1.99 17.79
CA GLY A 632 7.15 3.01 18.28
C GLY A 632 7.92 4.22 18.78
N LEU A 633 8.14 5.21 17.92
CA LEU A 633 8.97 6.37 18.19
C LEU A 633 8.13 7.58 18.60
N GLN A 634 7.84 7.73 19.89
CA GLN A 634 7.08 8.88 20.40
C GLN A 634 7.93 10.16 20.50
N ALA A 635 7.27 11.32 20.45
CA ALA A 635 7.88 12.60 20.82
C ALA A 635 8.04 12.73 22.34
N GLN A 636 8.92 13.62 22.79
CA GLN A 636 9.01 14.01 24.20
C GLN A 636 7.66 14.60 24.66
N GLY A 637 6.94 13.87 25.52
CA GLY A 637 5.61 14.26 26.04
C GLY A 637 4.41 13.52 25.45
N GLY A 638 4.60 12.70 24.41
CA GLY A 638 3.56 11.76 23.95
C GLY A 638 3.44 10.58 24.92
N THR A 639 2.22 10.21 25.29
CA THR A 639 1.95 9.05 26.17
C THR A 639 1.28 7.87 25.45
N ALA A 640 0.92 8.06 24.18
CA ALA A 640 0.14 7.13 23.38
C ALA A 640 1.04 6.19 22.56
N PRO A 641 0.81 4.85 22.57
CA PRO A 641 1.54 3.94 21.71
C PRO A 641 1.26 4.25 20.24
N LEU A 642 2.32 4.35 19.45
CA LEU A 642 2.22 4.63 18.03
C LEU A 642 2.37 3.37 17.19
N ALA A 643 3.07 2.35 17.69
CA ALA A 643 3.06 1.03 17.08
C ALA A 643 2.15 0.09 17.88
N LEU A 644 1.16 -0.53 17.23
CA LEU A 644 0.18 -1.40 17.88
C LEU A 644 -0.04 -2.67 17.05
N CYS A 645 0.01 -3.83 17.71
CA CYS A 645 -0.36 -5.12 17.12
C CYS A 645 0.43 -5.47 15.85
N SER A 646 1.73 -5.69 16.01
CA SER A 646 2.62 -6.12 14.91
C SER A 646 2.89 -7.62 14.96
N VAL A 647 3.00 -8.27 13.79
CA VAL A 647 3.29 -9.71 13.68
C VAL A 647 4.52 -9.94 12.83
N HIS A 648 5.49 -10.68 13.35
CA HIS A 648 6.72 -11.08 12.67
C HIS A 648 6.82 -12.59 12.72
N ARG A 649 6.43 -13.29 11.64
CA ARG A 649 6.47 -14.76 11.63
C ARG A 649 7.15 -15.37 10.43
N ARG A 650 7.80 -16.51 10.68
CA ARG A 650 8.44 -17.35 9.65
C ARG A 650 9.53 -16.64 8.85
N ASN A 651 10.04 -15.50 9.31
CA ASN A 651 11.08 -14.75 8.62
C ASN A 651 12.44 -15.45 8.79
N ARG A 652 13.33 -15.29 7.81
CA ARG A 652 14.69 -15.87 7.81
C ARG A 652 15.74 -14.80 7.63
N LEU A 653 16.63 -14.67 8.60
CA LEU A 653 17.68 -13.67 8.65
C LEU A 653 19.02 -14.42 8.63
N HIS A 654 19.65 -14.53 7.45
CA HIS A 654 20.71 -15.53 7.19
C HIS A 654 22.09 -15.16 7.72
N ASN A 655 22.44 -13.86 7.73
CA ASN A 655 23.70 -13.35 8.27
C ASN A 655 23.59 -11.86 8.57
N ASN A 656 24.32 -11.41 9.59
CA ASN A 656 24.47 -10.00 9.96
C ASN A 656 23.14 -9.26 9.96
N ALA A 657 22.09 -9.90 10.47
CA ALA A 657 20.75 -9.36 10.53
C ALA A 657 20.07 -9.78 11.83
N GLU A 658 19.19 -8.94 12.35
CA GLU A 658 18.54 -9.15 13.65
C GLU A 658 17.05 -8.80 13.64
N LEU A 659 16.31 -9.36 14.60
CA LEU A 659 14.98 -8.86 14.97
C LEU A 659 15.13 -7.60 15.83
N GLN A 660 14.39 -6.54 15.53
CA GLN A 660 14.54 -5.29 16.27
C GLN A 660 13.21 -4.64 16.67
N PHE A 661 12.96 -4.55 17.97
CA PHE A 661 11.76 -3.98 18.54
C PHE A 661 12.12 -2.82 19.48
N VAL A 662 11.53 -1.65 19.20
CA VAL A 662 11.90 -0.39 19.86
C VAL A 662 10.62 0.34 20.26
N GLY A 663 10.52 0.75 21.52
CA GLY A 663 9.42 1.57 22.04
C GLY A 663 9.88 2.75 22.89
N VAL A 664 11.19 2.93 23.08
CA VAL A 664 11.93 4.07 23.64
C VAL A 664 11.73 4.33 25.13
N ASN A 665 10.47 4.40 25.61
CA ASN A 665 10.16 4.85 26.96
C ASN A 665 9.34 3.79 27.74
N PRO A 666 9.85 3.23 28.85
CA PRO A 666 9.10 2.27 29.65
C PRO A 666 7.87 2.86 30.37
N GLU A 667 7.87 4.15 30.70
CA GLU A 667 6.72 4.81 31.34
C GLU A 667 5.59 5.07 30.34
N HIS A 668 5.96 5.28 29.08
CA HIS A 668 5.05 5.53 27.96
C HIS A 668 5.43 4.65 26.78
N PRO A 669 5.06 3.36 26.80
CA PRO A 669 5.48 2.41 25.78
C PRO A 669 5.07 2.88 24.38
N GLY A 670 6.04 3.10 23.50
CA GLY A 670 5.81 3.46 22.11
C GLY A 670 5.31 2.30 21.26
N LEU A 671 5.73 1.08 21.62
CA LEU A 671 5.37 -0.17 20.96
C LEU A 671 4.57 -1.03 21.93
N ARG A 672 3.37 -1.42 21.50
CA ARG A 672 2.46 -2.24 22.27
C ARG A 672 1.92 -3.41 21.45
N ASP A 673 1.95 -4.58 22.06
CA ASP A 673 1.42 -5.83 21.54
C ASP A 673 2.10 -6.29 20.23
N LEU A 674 2.98 -7.27 20.35
CA LEU A 674 3.74 -7.80 19.22
C LEU A 674 3.90 -9.32 19.36
N VAL A 675 3.80 -10.04 18.24
CA VAL A 675 4.18 -11.45 18.15
C VAL A 675 5.38 -11.57 17.24
N ALA A 676 6.47 -12.16 17.74
CA ALA A 676 7.58 -12.60 16.90
C ALA A 676 7.79 -14.10 17.11
N GLU A 677 7.45 -14.90 16.11
CA GLU A 677 7.49 -16.36 16.24
C GLU A 677 7.94 -17.11 15.00
N HIS A 678 8.47 -18.31 15.19
CA HIS A 678 8.93 -19.17 14.09
C HIS A 678 9.96 -18.50 13.17
N ASN A 679 10.62 -17.42 13.63
CA ASN A 679 11.67 -16.76 12.87
C ASN A 679 12.98 -17.53 13.05
N THR A 680 13.83 -17.48 12.04
CA THR A 680 15.18 -18.02 12.10
C THR A 680 16.19 -16.90 11.94
N VAL A 681 17.14 -16.78 12.86
CA VAL A 681 18.27 -15.85 12.75
C VAL A 681 19.58 -16.63 12.83
N GLU A 682 20.44 -16.42 11.84
CA GLU A 682 21.70 -17.15 11.69
C GLU A 682 22.87 -16.19 11.48
N ASN A 683 24.07 -16.59 11.93
CA ASN A 683 25.35 -15.92 11.61
C ASN A 683 25.34 -14.41 11.87
N ALA A 684 24.89 -14.01 13.06
CA ALA A 684 24.72 -12.61 13.45
C ALA A 684 25.41 -12.33 14.80
N PRO A 685 25.90 -11.10 15.04
CA PRO A 685 26.42 -10.74 16.36
C PRO A 685 25.33 -10.85 17.44
N ARG A 686 24.07 -10.59 17.07
CA ARG A 686 22.90 -10.65 17.93
C ARG A 686 21.70 -11.18 17.14
N ALA A 687 20.83 -11.98 17.77
CA ALA A 687 19.63 -12.48 17.13
C ALA A 687 18.46 -11.49 17.22
N GLY A 688 18.32 -10.78 18.34
CA GLY A 688 17.38 -9.69 18.45
C GLY A 688 17.60 -8.70 19.59
N TYR A 689 16.93 -7.56 19.46
CA TYR A 689 16.95 -6.44 20.40
C TYR A 689 15.55 -5.98 20.76
N ILE A 690 15.31 -5.79 22.07
CA ILE A 690 14.04 -5.30 22.61
C ILE A 690 14.35 -4.29 23.70
N ASP A 691 13.91 -3.04 23.52
CA ASP A 691 14.05 -2.04 24.57
C ASP A 691 12.92 -2.08 25.61
N SER A 692 13.11 -1.36 26.72
CA SER A 692 12.16 -1.27 27.82
C SER A 692 10.85 -0.56 27.48
N GLY A 693 10.77 0.14 26.34
CA GLY A 693 9.54 0.79 25.86
C GLY A 693 8.61 -0.14 25.07
N CYS A 694 8.94 -1.42 24.96
CA CYS A 694 8.12 -2.44 24.33
C CYS A 694 7.26 -3.18 25.37
N VAL A 695 5.93 -3.21 25.20
CA VAL A 695 5.01 -3.95 26.09
C VAL A 695 4.16 -4.95 25.32
N GLY A 696 3.83 -6.09 25.95
CA GLY A 696 3.02 -7.13 25.31
C GLY A 696 3.72 -7.84 24.15
N VAL A 697 5.05 -7.90 24.16
CA VAL A 697 5.85 -8.65 23.18
C VAL A 697 5.85 -10.13 23.56
N LEU A 698 5.47 -11.00 22.61
CA LEU A 698 5.55 -12.45 22.73
C LEU A 698 6.58 -12.98 21.73
N LEU A 699 7.65 -13.59 22.26
CA LEU A 699 8.61 -14.37 21.48
C LEU A 699 8.30 -15.86 21.63
N ARG A 700 8.12 -16.58 20.52
CA ARG A 700 7.75 -18.01 20.57
C ARG A 700 8.38 -18.80 19.42
N GLU A 701 8.92 -20.00 19.68
CA GLU A 701 9.49 -20.88 18.63
C GLU A 701 10.49 -20.21 17.66
N ASN A 702 11.21 -19.17 18.09
CA ASN A 702 12.28 -18.59 17.26
C ASN A 702 13.53 -19.47 17.36
N THR A 703 14.23 -19.66 16.24
CA THR A 703 15.45 -20.45 16.16
C THR A 703 16.65 -19.54 15.93
N PHE A 704 17.65 -19.61 16.81
CA PHE A 704 18.88 -18.84 16.69
C PHE A 704 20.08 -19.77 16.48
N ARG A 705 20.89 -19.52 15.45
CA ARG A 705 22.05 -20.37 15.11
C ARG A 705 23.30 -19.55 14.88
N ASN A 706 24.40 -19.92 15.52
CA ASN A 706 25.67 -19.20 15.39
C ASN A 706 25.51 -17.68 15.63
N VAL A 707 24.84 -17.33 16.72
CA VAL A 707 24.64 -15.94 17.16
C VAL A 707 25.49 -15.63 18.38
N GLY A 708 26.05 -14.42 18.46
CA GLY A 708 26.86 -14.01 19.62
C GLY A 708 26.01 -13.81 20.89
N GLN A 709 24.82 -13.24 20.72
CA GLN A 709 23.82 -13.05 21.76
C GLN A 709 22.43 -13.37 21.19
N GLU A 710 21.58 -14.08 21.93
CA GLU A 710 20.24 -14.41 21.45
C GLU A 710 19.34 -13.16 21.46
N ILE A 711 18.85 -12.75 22.64
CA ILE A 711 18.03 -11.55 22.80
C ILE A 711 18.70 -10.63 23.82
N VAL A 712 18.81 -9.35 23.48
CA VAL A 712 19.43 -8.33 24.33
C VAL A 712 18.43 -7.24 24.64
N THR A 713 18.40 -6.81 25.90
CA THR A 713 17.63 -5.65 26.34
C THR A 713 18.46 -4.38 26.41
N ASP A 714 17.82 -3.22 26.33
CA ASP A 714 18.46 -1.93 26.56
C ASP A 714 19.15 -1.84 27.93
N GLN A 715 18.56 -2.43 28.97
CA GLN A 715 19.17 -2.53 30.30
C GLN A 715 20.52 -3.28 30.25
N GLN A 716 20.56 -4.46 29.62
CA GLN A 716 21.78 -5.26 29.51
C GLN A 716 22.90 -4.53 28.74
N ILE A 717 22.54 -3.75 27.73
CA ILE A 717 23.52 -2.92 26.99
C ILE A 717 24.06 -1.80 27.88
N ARG A 718 23.19 -1.11 28.62
CA ARG A 718 23.62 -0.02 29.53
C ARG A 718 24.49 -0.52 30.67
N GLU A 719 24.26 -1.71 31.18
CA GLU A 719 25.07 -2.33 32.24
C GLU A 719 26.44 -2.80 31.76
N ALA A 720 26.60 -3.04 30.46
CA ALA A 720 27.86 -3.47 29.84
C ALA A 720 28.77 -2.30 29.39
N LEU A 721 28.21 -1.09 29.28
CA LEU A 721 28.91 0.17 28.94
C LEU A 721 29.35 0.91 30.21
#